data_AF-A0A7S9KNA6-F1
#
_entry.id   AF-A0A7S9KNA6-F1
#
_cell.length_a   1.000
_cell.length_b   1.000
_cell.length_c   1.000
_cell.angle_alpha   90.00
_cell.angle_beta   90.00
_cell.angle_gamma   90.00
#
_symmetry.space_group_name_H-M   'P 1'
#
loop_
_entity.id
_entity.type
_entity.pdbx_description
1 polymer ?
#
loop_
_entity_poly.entity_id
_entity_poly.type
_entity_poly.pdbx_seq_one_letter_code
_entity_poly.pdbx_strand_id
1 'polypeptide(L)'
;MVLFKRKPVQFLPTVDIEDDDAEVWHIPQTGEVFVNYEDYLARMDFYKQRRFNDQITGHSGLTFFEAFNSELTGGREVEATFPEALKGPILRKVQFQTVSRLDNLVDLIFDEFRHDYYPGEEVTVTLGGGDRILGLVRDKTTFGPRILSDGSRALPVTRYLVNIKDSDEETIVTDEHICRDRGVFTKAMLRSFIKKTVIREAWTGAPWLVKHDYANMYHIDTRVPPHLRYDMKLLERKQLQAQKRGNDHDLNGHTHTGPVRLPELKPATKSQKGKQSQPGFRGPKWPFGESADGVNGSGQQHEQQARQPTPSPPPPPTKYPIEDLALPPKEGSLRPRLKFMCRDPPVEKEGELVEFQAFQDKIDMATVGAFLETWDTLNVYCEIFQLDSFTFDDFVEAMTVASERTPVQLFDEIHCSVLKILVDSEKEGGKVRIALPDLEDEESDEEGEEDHNEEDAEEEDEETQTPEPERKPNGRATRSSLAKLEAERLAAEAAAAEEEEIRAEQESRTRAEEMMREFDWIDHLRKRDFGNGGWERIIVGLLHQLSKDNRYEETCEELLEQLVPADVEPTQEAVQQKYAALDVNHRVKALQTICLLTMQTKAVRGYMEDCSETMTKYRKDRIEWQRQKKQAMEEVRQLHEQRRELIPDPDPAEEVDSSALKEYDDTKMADANESPIDKEDGDAGAVREGHQAKGKRRGRPPSEKTKKNEAGAEKERKKETQKGQEKGKPQEPVKLTPQQQKQYKKILKEIQKKEEIIKECEDEVAIIENDLREADCPRTRVLGKDRFWNRYYWFERNGMPYGGLPTSSTASAEYANGCIWVQGPDDMEREGFIDGPQELQNEYKAKFRMTVSERKAKEEDGTSVFTAKQWGYLSEPEEVTALIKWLDPRGFNESKLRKELTNYRDRIVKHMENRKIYLSNGNDDDKKDEHMTKRSSSRIREETPEPSHYRCLQWENTMALEELGHLHSNPPPPPPRVRKQTKKREAQTEAAGRGSTKARRRG
;
A
#
# COMPACT_ATOMS: atom_id res chain seq x y z
N MET A 1 -14.54 -17.83 -23.94
CA MET A 1 -15.49 -16.89 -24.55
C MET A 1 -14.77 -15.56 -24.70
N VAL A 2 -14.94 -14.86 -25.82
CA VAL A 2 -14.32 -13.53 -25.99
C VAL A 2 -14.79 -12.56 -24.90
N LEU A 3 -13.85 -11.84 -24.30
CA LEU A 3 -14.09 -10.89 -23.22
C LEU A 3 -13.83 -9.45 -23.67
N PHE A 4 -14.74 -8.53 -23.32
CA PHE A 4 -14.55 -7.08 -23.44
C PHE A 4 -14.61 -6.44 -22.04
N LYS A 5 -13.64 -5.58 -21.69
CA LYS A 5 -13.50 -4.99 -20.35
C LYS A 5 -13.68 -6.02 -19.20
N ARG A 6 -13.12 -7.23 -19.37
CA ARG A 6 -13.20 -8.39 -18.45
C ARG A 6 -14.60 -9.02 -18.25
N LYS A 7 -15.62 -8.63 -19.03
CA LYS A 7 -16.94 -9.30 -19.11
C LYS A 7 -17.05 -10.11 -20.41
N PRO A 8 -17.82 -11.21 -20.46
CA PRO A 8 -18.17 -11.85 -21.72
C PRO A 8 -18.86 -10.85 -22.66
N VAL A 9 -18.55 -10.91 -23.96
CA VAL A 9 -19.31 -10.17 -24.97
C VAL A 9 -20.72 -10.74 -25.03
N GLN A 10 -21.72 -9.87 -24.88
CA GLN A 10 -23.13 -10.21 -25.09
C GLN A 10 -23.51 -9.85 -26.52
N PHE A 11 -24.05 -10.83 -27.24
CA PHE A 11 -24.69 -10.62 -28.53
C PHE A 11 -26.06 -9.97 -28.32
N LEU A 12 -26.50 -9.20 -29.30
CA LEU A 12 -27.85 -8.65 -29.33
C LEU A 12 -28.86 -9.80 -29.55
N PRO A 13 -30.10 -9.70 -29.01
CA PRO A 13 -31.15 -10.63 -29.38
C PRO A 13 -31.43 -10.53 -30.89
N THR A 14 -31.82 -11.65 -31.50
CA THR A 14 -32.38 -11.64 -32.85
C THR A 14 -33.65 -10.80 -32.84
N VAL A 15 -33.75 -9.86 -33.77
CA VAL A 15 -35.00 -9.14 -34.03
C VAL A 15 -35.98 -10.14 -34.66
N ASP A 16 -37.19 -10.23 -34.13
CA ASP A 16 -38.28 -10.96 -34.80
C ASP A 16 -38.70 -10.13 -36.02
N ILE A 17 -38.46 -10.66 -37.21
CA ILE A 17 -38.79 -10.04 -38.49
C ILE A 17 -40.09 -10.67 -38.98
N GLU A 18 -41.14 -9.87 -39.20
CA GLU A 18 -42.47 -10.36 -39.57
C GLU A 18 -42.63 -10.68 -41.07
N ASP A 19 -41.64 -10.34 -41.90
CA ASP A 19 -41.62 -10.51 -43.36
C ASP A 19 -40.41 -11.35 -43.81
N ASP A 20 -40.67 -12.54 -44.38
CA ASP A 20 -39.64 -13.49 -44.82
C ASP A 20 -38.82 -12.98 -46.03
N ASP A 21 -39.31 -11.98 -46.79
CA ASP A 21 -38.64 -11.43 -47.98
C ASP A 21 -37.76 -10.19 -47.68
N ALA A 22 -37.63 -9.76 -46.42
CA ALA A 22 -36.90 -8.54 -46.04
C ALA A 22 -35.36 -8.67 -46.13
N GLU A 23 -34.69 -7.72 -46.82
CA GLU A 23 -33.23 -7.65 -46.87
C GLU A 23 -32.62 -7.21 -45.52
N VAL A 24 -31.64 -7.98 -45.02
CA VAL A 24 -31.01 -7.74 -43.70
C VAL A 24 -29.50 -7.96 -43.68
N TRP A 25 -28.82 -7.21 -42.82
CA TRP A 25 -27.37 -7.26 -42.61
C TRP A 25 -27.02 -8.25 -41.49
N HIS A 26 -26.29 -9.32 -41.82
CA HIS A 26 -25.97 -10.41 -40.90
C HIS A 26 -24.47 -10.52 -40.63
N ILE A 27 -24.08 -10.76 -39.38
CA ILE A 27 -22.68 -11.03 -38.97
C ILE A 27 -22.49 -12.55 -38.73
N PRO A 28 -21.91 -13.31 -39.69
CA PRO A 28 -21.95 -14.79 -39.66
C PRO A 28 -21.21 -15.46 -38.51
N GLN A 29 -20.31 -14.75 -37.82
CA GLN A 29 -19.56 -15.27 -36.68
C GLN A 29 -20.27 -15.07 -35.34
N THR A 30 -21.28 -14.20 -35.27
CA THR A 30 -22.06 -13.91 -34.05
C THR A 30 -23.54 -14.31 -34.17
N GLY A 31 -24.06 -14.44 -35.39
CA GLY A 31 -25.48 -14.72 -35.65
C GLY A 31 -26.38 -13.49 -35.45
N GLU A 32 -25.80 -12.30 -35.28
CA GLU A 32 -26.54 -11.05 -35.13
C GLU A 32 -27.02 -10.55 -36.49
N VAL A 33 -28.29 -10.12 -36.53
CA VAL A 33 -29.00 -9.65 -37.73
C VAL A 33 -29.51 -8.23 -37.46
N PHE A 34 -29.34 -7.35 -38.45
CA PHE A 34 -29.65 -5.92 -38.38
C PHE A 34 -30.47 -5.50 -39.59
N VAL A 35 -31.58 -4.80 -39.36
CA VAL A 35 -32.38 -4.19 -40.44
C VAL A 35 -31.70 -2.89 -40.92
N ASN A 36 -31.18 -2.09 -40.00
CA ASN A 36 -30.44 -0.86 -40.29
C ASN A 36 -28.95 -1.15 -40.60
N TYR A 37 -28.43 -0.52 -41.65
CA TYR A 37 -27.02 -0.61 -42.04
C TYR A 37 -26.08 0.15 -41.09
N GLU A 38 -26.53 1.25 -40.48
CA GLU A 38 -25.68 2.03 -39.56
C GLU A 38 -25.42 1.27 -38.25
N ASP A 39 -26.44 0.61 -37.70
CA ASP A 39 -26.28 -0.28 -36.53
C ASP A 39 -25.34 -1.45 -36.81
N TYR A 40 -25.44 -2.04 -38.02
CA TYR A 40 -24.49 -3.06 -38.48
C TYR A 40 -23.06 -2.51 -38.55
N LEU A 41 -22.84 -1.31 -39.09
CA LEU A 41 -21.51 -0.68 -39.14
C LEU A 41 -20.98 -0.38 -37.73
N ALA A 42 -21.79 0.20 -36.85
CA ALA A 42 -21.41 0.49 -35.46
C ALA A 42 -21.05 -0.79 -34.69
N ARG A 43 -21.80 -1.88 -34.88
CA ARG A 43 -21.48 -3.20 -34.30
C ARG A 43 -20.20 -3.80 -34.88
N MET A 44 -20.03 -3.71 -36.20
CA MET A 44 -18.86 -4.20 -36.90
C MET A 44 -17.59 -3.46 -36.48
N ASP A 45 -17.65 -2.14 -36.30
CA ASP A 45 -16.52 -1.33 -35.82
C ASP A 45 -16.23 -1.54 -34.33
N PHE A 46 -17.26 -1.80 -33.49
CA PHE A 46 -17.05 -2.33 -32.14
C PHE A 46 -16.23 -3.62 -32.17
N TYR A 47 -16.55 -4.57 -33.05
CA TYR A 47 -15.80 -5.83 -33.19
C TYR A 47 -14.38 -5.67 -33.77
N LYS A 48 -14.12 -4.64 -34.58
CA LYS A 48 -12.78 -4.26 -35.06
C LYS A 48 -11.91 -3.58 -33.99
N GLN A 49 -12.45 -3.15 -32.84
CA GLN A 49 -11.62 -2.55 -31.79
C GLN A 49 -10.63 -3.57 -31.21
N ARG A 50 -9.34 -3.21 -31.11
CA ARG A 50 -8.30 -4.03 -30.45
C ARG A 50 -8.37 -3.92 -28.91
N ARG A 51 -9.52 -4.33 -28.36
CA ARG A 51 -9.91 -4.22 -26.94
C ARG A 51 -10.52 -5.50 -26.38
N PHE A 52 -10.47 -6.60 -27.13
CA PHE A 52 -10.95 -7.91 -26.69
C PHE A 52 -9.80 -8.78 -26.18
N ASN A 53 -10.16 -9.68 -25.26
CA ASN A 53 -9.26 -10.65 -24.66
C ASN A 53 -9.83 -12.08 -24.84
N ASP A 54 -8.94 -13.04 -25.03
CA ASP A 54 -9.23 -14.48 -25.01
C ASP A 54 -9.33 -14.97 -23.55
N GLN A 55 -10.40 -15.69 -23.20
CA GLN A 55 -10.60 -16.26 -21.85
C GLN A 55 -9.77 -17.53 -21.65
N ILE A 56 -9.56 -18.34 -22.69
CA ILE A 56 -8.76 -19.57 -22.67
C ILE A 56 -7.27 -19.22 -22.59
N THR A 57 -6.70 -18.63 -23.64
CA THR A 57 -5.26 -18.36 -23.73
C THR A 57 -4.81 -17.17 -22.89
N GLY A 58 -5.69 -16.18 -22.67
CA GLY A 58 -5.40 -14.98 -21.87
C GLY A 58 -4.80 -13.81 -22.66
N HIS A 59 -4.58 -13.95 -23.97
CA HIS A 59 -4.09 -12.85 -24.81
C HIS A 59 -5.07 -11.67 -24.84
N SER A 60 -4.54 -10.45 -24.86
CA SER A 60 -5.29 -9.19 -24.78
C SER A 60 -4.88 -8.22 -25.88
N GLY A 61 -5.80 -7.32 -26.28
CA GLY A 61 -5.56 -6.36 -27.36
C GLY A 61 -5.84 -6.92 -28.75
N LEU A 62 -6.65 -7.99 -28.83
CA LEU A 62 -7.14 -8.57 -30.06
C LEU A 62 -8.43 -7.86 -30.49
N THR A 63 -8.76 -7.94 -31.78
CA THR A 63 -10.13 -7.73 -32.27
C THR A 63 -11.04 -8.89 -31.84
N PHE A 64 -12.35 -8.73 -31.95
CA PHE A 64 -13.30 -9.77 -31.58
C PHE A 64 -13.08 -11.05 -32.39
N PHE A 65 -12.89 -10.93 -33.71
CA PHE A 65 -12.70 -12.08 -34.61
C PHE A 65 -11.34 -12.77 -34.41
N GLU A 66 -10.26 -12.02 -34.15
CA GLU A 66 -8.96 -12.59 -33.75
C GLU A 66 -9.09 -13.38 -32.44
N ALA A 67 -9.74 -12.80 -31.42
CA ALA A 67 -9.98 -13.47 -30.14
C ALA A 67 -10.88 -14.70 -30.26
N PHE A 68 -11.93 -14.65 -31.08
CA PHE A 68 -12.86 -15.76 -31.34
C PHE A 68 -12.16 -16.93 -32.06
N ASN A 69 -11.29 -16.64 -33.02
CA ASN A 69 -10.49 -17.66 -33.69
C ASN A 69 -9.41 -18.25 -32.77
N SER A 70 -8.81 -17.44 -31.88
CA SER A 70 -7.86 -17.92 -30.86
C SER A 70 -8.54 -18.86 -29.85
N GLU A 71 -9.72 -18.47 -29.35
CA GLU A 71 -10.61 -19.29 -28.52
C GLU A 71 -10.97 -20.64 -29.16
N LEU A 72 -11.39 -20.63 -30.42
CA LEU A 72 -11.71 -21.86 -31.17
C LEU A 72 -10.50 -22.77 -31.35
N THR A 73 -9.33 -22.19 -31.63
CA THR A 73 -8.10 -22.94 -31.91
C THR A 73 -7.49 -23.51 -30.63
N GLY A 74 -7.19 -22.66 -29.65
CA GLY A 74 -6.69 -23.08 -28.33
C GLY A 74 -7.68 -23.96 -27.59
N GLY A 75 -8.99 -23.75 -27.77
CA GLY A 75 -10.02 -24.65 -27.25
C GLY A 75 -9.99 -26.06 -27.84
N ARG A 76 -9.68 -26.22 -29.13
CA ARG A 76 -9.47 -27.53 -29.77
C ARG A 76 -8.15 -28.17 -29.31
N GLU A 77 -7.07 -27.41 -29.29
CA GLU A 77 -5.73 -27.87 -28.87
C GLU A 77 -5.72 -28.38 -27.42
N VAL A 78 -6.35 -27.65 -26.50
CA VAL A 78 -6.49 -28.06 -25.08
C VAL A 78 -7.32 -29.34 -24.94
N GLU A 79 -8.29 -29.58 -25.81
CA GLU A 79 -9.13 -30.78 -25.78
C GLU A 79 -8.46 -32.01 -26.40
N ALA A 80 -7.63 -31.82 -27.42
CA ALA A 80 -6.83 -32.88 -28.02
C ALA A 80 -5.64 -33.29 -27.12
N THR A 81 -5.02 -32.32 -26.44
CA THR A 81 -3.78 -32.55 -25.65
C THR A 81 -4.05 -32.97 -24.20
N PHE A 82 -5.23 -32.70 -23.64
CA PHE A 82 -5.54 -33.08 -22.25
C PHE A 82 -5.95 -34.56 -22.12
N PRO A 83 -5.37 -35.35 -21.18
CA PRO A 83 -5.63 -36.80 -21.08
C PRO A 83 -7.11 -37.16 -20.89
N GLU A 84 -7.66 -37.98 -21.78
CA GLU A 84 -9.09 -38.37 -21.79
C GLU A 84 -9.52 -39.05 -20.48
N ALA A 85 -8.69 -39.96 -19.95
CA ALA A 85 -8.95 -40.66 -18.69
C ALA A 85 -9.17 -39.72 -17.49
N LEU A 86 -8.61 -38.49 -17.52
CA LEU A 86 -8.75 -37.51 -16.45
C LEU A 86 -9.93 -36.55 -16.63
N LYS A 87 -10.45 -36.37 -17.86
CA LYS A 87 -11.52 -35.38 -18.15
C LYS A 87 -12.77 -35.64 -17.30
N GLY A 88 -13.36 -36.83 -17.41
CA GLY A 88 -14.56 -37.21 -16.65
C GLY A 88 -14.40 -37.13 -15.12
N PRO A 89 -13.35 -37.73 -14.52
CA PRO A 89 -13.06 -37.60 -13.08
C PRO A 89 -12.88 -36.15 -12.60
N ILE A 90 -12.10 -35.33 -13.30
CA ILE A 90 -11.87 -33.93 -12.92
C ILE A 90 -13.15 -33.11 -13.01
N LEU A 91 -13.93 -33.26 -14.07
CA LEU A 91 -15.21 -32.55 -14.23
C LEU A 91 -16.20 -32.92 -13.12
N ARG A 92 -16.26 -34.21 -12.73
CA ARG A 92 -17.06 -34.65 -11.57
C ARG A 92 -16.57 -34.09 -10.23
N LYS A 93 -15.28 -33.80 -10.07
CA LYS A 93 -14.73 -33.17 -8.87
C LYS A 93 -14.93 -31.65 -8.84
N VAL A 94 -14.88 -30.98 -9.99
CA VAL A 94 -15.10 -29.53 -10.15
C VAL A 94 -16.58 -29.15 -10.03
N GLN A 95 -17.50 -30.03 -10.46
CA GLN A 95 -18.94 -29.85 -10.34
C GLN A 95 -19.34 -29.50 -8.89
N PHE A 96 -20.11 -28.42 -8.73
CA PHE A 96 -20.60 -27.88 -7.46
C PHE A 96 -19.53 -27.37 -6.47
N GLN A 97 -18.26 -27.25 -6.85
CA GLN A 97 -17.26 -26.57 -6.02
C GLN A 97 -17.61 -25.09 -5.83
N THR A 98 -17.45 -24.54 -4.62
CA THR A 98 -17.72 -23.12 -4.33
C THR A 98 -16.44 -22.27 -4.21
N VAL A 99 -15.34 -22.72 -4.81
CA VAL A 99 -14.02 -22.06 -4.74
C VAL A 99 -14.05 -20.75 -5.55
N SER A 100 -13.86 -19.61 -4.87
CA SER A 100 -14.14 -18.29 -5.47
C SER A 100 -13.12 -17.81 -6.51
N ARG A 101 -11.92 -18.41 -6.58
CA ARG A 101 -10.88 -18.10 -7.57
C ARG A 101 -10.55 -19.32 -8.42
N LEU A 102 -10.27 -19.11 -9.70
CA LEU A 102 -9.92 -20.20 -10.63
C LEU A 102 -8.59 -20.85 -10.23
N ASP A 103 -7.57 -20.07 -9.87
CA ASP A 103 -6.24 -20.61 -9.57
C ASP A 103 -6.27 -21.51 -8.33
N ASN A 104 -6.92 -21.08 -7.24
CA ASN A 104 -7.16 -21.92 -6.07
C ASN A 104 -7.92 -23.23 -6.39
N LEU A 105 -8.79 -23.25 -7.40
CA LEU A 105 -9.46 -24.48 -7.87
C LEU A 105 -8.49 -25.35 -8.68
N VAL A 106 -7.69 -24.75 -9.57
CA VAL A 106 -6.65 -25.45 -10.34
C VAL A 106 -5.62 -26.08 -9.40
N ASP A 107 -5.19 -25.37 -8.36
CA ASP A 107 -4.28 -25.89 -7.34
C ASP A 107 -4.89 -27.07 -6.58
N LEU A 108 -6.11 -26.92 -6.06
CA LEU A 108 -6.83 -27.99 -5.33
C LEU A 108 -6.98 -29.26 -6.18
N ILE A 109 -7.43 -29.11 -7.44
CA ILE A 109 -7.60 -30.25 -8.35
C ILE A 109 -6.24 -30.82 -8.77
N PHE A 110 -5.23 -29.99 -9.02
CA PHE A 110 -3.90 -30.50 -9.38
C PHE A 110 -3.28 -31.29 -8.23
N ASP A 111 -3.30 -30.77 -7.01
CA ASP A 111 -2.61 -31.37 -5.88
C ASP A 111 -3.31 -32.64 -5.33
N GLU A 112 -4.61 -32.81 -5.62
CA GLU A 112 -5.34 -34.08 -5.49
C GLU A 112 -4.99 -35.08 -6.62
N PHE A 113 -5.12 -34.69 -7.89
CA PHE A 113 -4.99 -35.63 -9.02
C PHE A 113 -3.53 -35.99 -9.38
N ARG A 114 -2.53 -35.17 -9.05
CA ARG A 114 -1.11 -35.36 -9.46
C ARG A 114 -0.52 -36.74 -9.15
N HIS A 115 -0.95 -37.38 -8.05
CA HIS A 115 -0.52 -38.72 -7.61
C HIS A 115 -1.64 -39.77 -7.69
N ASP A 116 -2.77 -39.46 -8.33
CA ASP A 116 -3.90 -40.39 -8.48
C ASP A 116 -4.12 -40.74 -9.96
N TYR A 117 -3.94 -42.00 -10.34
CA TYR A 117 -3.84 -42.47 -11.73
C TYR A 117 -5.10 -43.25 -12.15
N TYR A 118 -5.60 -43.00 -13.36
CA TYR A 118 -6.92 -43.50 -13.80
C TYR A 118 -6.83 -44.54 -14.92
N PRO A 119 -7.76 -45.53 -15.00
CA PRO A 119 -7.79 -46.49 -16.10
C PRO A 119 -7.83 -45.81 -17.48
N GLY A 120 -7.01 -46.32 -18.41
CA GLY A 120 -6.78 -45.73 -19.72
C GLY A 120 -5.70 -44.64 -19.76
N GLU A 121 -5.00 -44.39 -18.66
CA GLU A 121 -3.88 -43.42 -18.59
C GLU A 121 -2.52 -44.09 -18.84
N GLU A 122 -1.66 -43.41 -19.60
CA GLU A 122 -0.26 -43.83 -19.81
C GLU A 122 0.64 -43.34 -18.67
N VAL A 123 1.45 -44.25 -18.14
CA VAL A 123 2.28 -44.04 -16.96
C VAL A 123 3.66 -44.70 -17.14
N THR A 124 4.67 -44.12 -16.51
CA THR A 124 5.98 -44.75 -16.35
C THR A 124 6.03 -45.48 -15.00
N VAL A 125 6.20 -46.79 -15.04
CA VAL A 125 6.39 -47.68 -13.88
C VAL A 125 7.87 -47.87 -13.62
N THR A 126 8.26 -47.92 -12.34
CA THR A 126 9.63 -48.27 -11.91
C THR A 126 9.63 -49.67 -11.32
N LEU A 127 10.31 -50.62 -11.97
CA LEU A 127 10.47 -52.00 -11.48
C LEU A 127 11.57 -52.10 -10.41
N GLY A 128 11.60 -53.21 -9.68
CA GLY A 128 12.52 -53.43 -8.55
C GLY A 128 14.03 -53.46 -8.88
N GLY A 129 14.41 -53.41 -10.15
CA GLY A 129 15.79 -53.20 -10.61
C GLY A 129 16.19 -51.72 -10.76
N GLY A 130 15.24 -50.79 -10.67
CA GLY A 130 15.41 -49.37 -10.99
C GLY A 130 15.04 -48.99 -12.43
N ASP A 131 14.79 -49.99 -13.29
CA ASP A 131 14.36 -49.79 -14.67
C ASP A 131 12.99 -49.12 -14.74
N ARG A 132 12.87 -48.13 -15.64
CA ARG A 132 11.65 -47.34 -15.86
C ARG A 132 11.05 -47.70 -17.22
N ILE A 133 9.82 -48.18 -17.21
CA ILE A 133 9.11 -48.75 -18.37
C ILE A 133 7.74 -48.09 -18.56
N LEU A 134 7.27 -48.00 -19.80
CA LEU A 134 5.96 -47.43 -20.13
C LEU A 134 4.86 -48.49 -20.02
N GLY A 135 3.73 -48.11 -19.43
CA GLY A 135 2.57 -48.96 -19.28
C GLY A 135 1.25 -48.19 -19.29
N LEU A 136 0.15 -48.93 -19.43
CA LEU A 136 -1.21 -48.43 -19.44
C LEU A 136 -1.94 -48.91 -18.17
N VAL A 137 -2.52 -47.98 -17.40
CA VAL A 137 -3.35 -48.34 -16.24
C VAL A 137 -4.61 -49.05 -16.73
N ARG A 138 -4.79 -50.31 -16.31
CA ARG A 138 -5.97 -51.13 -16.60
C ARG A 138 -7.04 -51.00 -15.53
N ASP A 139 -6.64 -51.03 -14.26
CA ASP A 139 -7.56 -50.93 -13.10
C ASP A 139 -6.91 -50.17 -11.93
N LYS A 140 -7.76 -49.58 -11.09
CA LYS A 140 -7.41 -48.84 -9.86
C LYS A 140 -8.24 -49.39 -8.70
N THR A 141 -7.62 -50.19 -7.84
CA THR A 141 -8.24 -50.68 -6.61
C THR A 141 -7.72 -49.91 -5.40
N THR A 142 -8.53 -49.02 -4.83
CA THR A 142 -8.22 -48.33 -3.56
C THR A 142 -8.76 -49.12 -2.36
N PHE A 143 -7.88 -49.52 -1.46
CA PHE A 143 -8.24 -50.18 -0.21
C PHE A 143 -8.36 -49.14 0.91
N GLY A 144 -9.56 -49.00 1.49
CA GLY A 144 -9.76 -48.21 2.70
C GLY A 144 -9.02 -48.77 3.92
N PRO A 145 -8.84 -47.97 5.00
CA PRO A 145 -8.05 -48.36 6.17
C PRO A 145 -8.60 -49.62 6.84
N ARG A 146 -7.72 -50.59 7.10
CA ARG A 146 -8.08 -51.89 7.70
C ARG A 146 -7.49 -52.01 9.10
N ILE A 147 -8.24 -52.62 10.02
CA ILE A 147 -7.71 -53.02 11.32
C ILE A 147 -6.98 -54.35 11.11
N LEU A 148 -5.70 -54.41 11.48
CA LEU A 148 -4.88 -55.62 11.44
C LEU A 148 -5.17 -56.51 12.66
N SER A 149 -4.75 -57.78 12.60
CA SER A 149 -5.01 -58.77 13.66
C SER A 149 -4.30 -58.50 14.99
N ASP A 150 -3.41 -57.51 15.04
CA ASP A 150 -2.77 -56.97 16.25
C ASP A 150 -3.53 -55.76 16.86
N GLY A 151 -4.62 -55.31 16.24
CA GLY A 151 -5.41 -54.14 16.65
C GLY A 151 -4.91 -52.81 16.09
N SER A 152 -3.80 -52.78 15.35
CA SER A 152 -3.31 -51.57 14.67
C SER A 152 -4.16 -51.22 13.45
N ARG A 153 -4.09 -49.97 12.98
CA ARG A 153 -4.81 -49.50 11.79
C ARG A 153 -3.84 -49.30 10.64
N ALA A 154 -3.96 -50.10 9.59
CA ALA A 154 -3.30 -49.86 8.33
C ALA A 154 -3.89 -48.61 7.65
N LEU A 155 -3.01 -47.78 7.08
CA LEU A 155 -3.40 -46.65 6.23
C LEU A 155 -4.13 -47.15 4.96
N PRO A 156 -4.94 -46.30 4.30
CA PRO A 156 -5.44 -46.62 2.97
C PRO A 156 -4.28 -46.76 1.97
N VAL A 157 -4.42 -47.70 1.02
CA VAL A 157 -3.42 -47.99 -0.01
C VAL A 157 -4.13 -48.18 -1.34
N THR A 158 -3.67 -47.51 -2.40
CA THR A 158 -4.14 -47.80 -3.76
C THR A 158 -3.18 -48.78 -4.44
N ARG A 159 -3.76 -49.65 -5.27
CA ARG A 159 -3.02 -50.51 -6.18
C ARG A 159 -3.52 -50.29 -7.59
N TYR A 160 -2.59 -50.11 -8.52
CA TYR A 160 -2.87 -49.98 -9.94
C TYR A 160 -2.44 -51.26 -10.65
N LEU A 161 -3.31 -51.82 -11.48
CA LEU A 161 -2.96 -52.86 -12.42
C LEU A 161 -2.47 -52.17 -13.69
N VAL A 162 -1.21 -52.37 -14.07
CA VAL A 162 -0.58 -51.72 -15.22
C VAL A 162 -0.09 -52.79 -16.20
N ASN A 163 -0.55 -52.67 -17.45
CA ASN A 163 -0.12 -53.50 -18.57
C ASN A 163 1.09 -52.85 -19.25
N ILE A 164 2.18 -53.60 -19.45
CA ILE A 164 3.47 -53.09 -19.95
C ILE A 164 3.48 -53.07 -21.48
N LYS A 165 3.69 -51.89 -22.09
CA LYS A 165 3.53 -51.69 -23.54
C LYS A 165 4.39 -52.62 -24.41
N ASP A 166 5.57 -52.99 -23.95
CA ASP A 166 6.54 -53.78 -24.73
C ASP A 166 6.40 -55.30 -24.54
N SER A 167 5.53 -55.78 -23.64
CA SER A 167 5.42 -57.20 -23.29
C SER A 167 3.99 -57.73 -23.06
N ASP A 168 2.97 -56.86 -23.00
CA ASP A 168 1.57 -57.18 -22.66
C ASP A 168 1.38 -57.86 -21.28
N GLU A 169 2.44 -57.89 -20.45
CA GLU A 169 2.42 -58.41 -19.08
C GLU A 169 1.75 -57.43 -18.12
N GLU A 170 0.94 -57.95 -17.19
CA GLU A 170 0.27 -57.16 -16.17
C GLU A 170 1.04 -57.17 -14.85
N THR A 171 1.34 -55.99 -14.31
CA THR A 171 2.01 -55.78 -13.03
C THR A 171 1.15 -54.98 -12.06
N ILE A 172 1.25 -55.28 -10.77
CA ILE A 172 0.51 -54.57 -9.72
C ILE A 172 1.48 -53.64 -8.99
N VAL A 173 1.24 -52.33 -9.08
CA VAL A 173 2.09 -51.29 -8.50
C VAL A 173 1.35 -50.47 -7.44
N THR A 174 2.10 -49.93 -6.48
CA THR A 174 1.61 -48.96 -5.47
C THR A 174 1.93 -47.53 -5.90
N ASP A 175 1.33 -46.56 -5.22
CA ASP A 175 1.52 -45.10 -5.43
C ASP A 175 2.99 -44.63 -5.43
N GLU A 176 3.93 -45.45 -4.92
CA GLU A 176 5.37 -45.14 -4.86
C GLU A 176 6.16 -45.55 -6.13
N HIS A 177 5.61 -46.45 -6.96
CA HIS A 177 6.30 -47.09 -8.09
C HIS A 177 5.72 -46.71 -9.46
N ILE A 178 4.80 -45.75 -9.50
CA ILE A 178 4.06 -45.29 -10.67
C ILE A 178 4.20 -43.76 -10.79
N CYS A 179 4.38 -43.24 -12.01
CA CYS A 179 4.46 -41.80 -12.23
C CYS A 179 3.98 -41.40 -13.64
N ARG A 180 3.57 -40.13 -13.79
CA ARG A 180 3.32 -39.51 -15.11
C ARG A 180 4.60 -38.95 -15.68
N ASP A 181 4.68 -38.90 -17.00
CA ASP A 181 5.76 -38.21 -17.69
C ASP A 181 5.64 -36.68 -17.58
N ARG A 182 6.81 -36.03 -17.55
CA ARG A 182 6.95 -34.59 -17.32
C ARG A 182 6.38 -33.78 -18.48
N GLY A 183 5.16 -33.25 -18.27
CA GLY A 183 4.48 -32.37 -19.22
C GLY A 183 3.04 -32.80 -19.52
N VAL A 184 2.68 -34.08 -19.30
CA VAL A 184 1.36 -34.63 -19.65
C VAL A 184 0.22 -34.04 -18.82
N PHE A 185 0.47 -33.74 -17.54
CA PHE A 185 -0.48 -33.11 -16.63
C PHE A 185 0.18 -31.91 -15.93
N THR A 186 -0.24 -30.70 -16.29
CA THR A 186 0.33 -29.45 -15.76
C THR A 186 -0.77 -28.50 -15.27
N LYS A 187 -0.46 -27.65 -14.28
CA LYS A 187 -1.38 -26.60 -13.80
C LYS A 187 -1.83 -25.65 -14.93
N ALA A 188 -0.99 -25.42 -15.95
CA ALA A 188 -1.35 -24.62 -17.12
C ALA A 188 -2.42 -25.30 -17.99
N MET A 189 -2.22 -26.57 -18.39
CA MET A 189 -3.20 -27.34 -19.16
C MET A 189 -4.52 -27.50 -18.38
N LEU A 190 -4.44 -27.77 -17.07
CA LEU A 190 -5.61 -27.89 -16.20
C LEU A 190 -6.40 -26.58 -16.09
N ARG A 191 -5.71 -25.43 -15.96
CA ARG A 191 -6.34 -24.10 -15.98
C ARG A 191 -7.12 -23.88 -17.28
N SER A 192 -6.53 -24.20 -18.43
CA SER A 192 -7.19 -24.06 -19.73
C SER A 192 -8.35 -25.06 -19.94
N PHE A 193 -8.20 -26.30 -19.48
CA PHE A 193 -9.24 -27.32 -19.54
C PHE A 193 -10.48 -26.90 -18.73
N ILE A 194 -10.30 -26.45 -17.48
CA ILE A 194 -11.38 -25.98 -16.61
C ILE A 194 -12.05 -24.72 -17.20
N LYS A 195 -11.27 -23.75 -17.73
CA LYS A 195 -11.81 -22.58 -18.45
C LYS A 195 -12.70 -22.95 -19.64
N LYS A 196 -12.33 -23.99 -20.42
CA LYS A 196 -13.11 -24.43 -21.58
C LYS A 196 -14.42 -25.11 -21.18
N THR A 197 -14.37 -26.00 -20.18
CA THR A 197 -15.43 -26.98 -19.89
C THR A 197 -16.45 -26.55 -18.84
N VAL A 198 -16.15 -25.51 -18.05
CA VAL A 198 -16.91 -25.13 -16.85
C VAL A 198 -17.34 -23.66 -16.91
N ILE A 199 -18.48 -23.33 -16.32
CA ILE A 199 -19.01 -21.97 -16.13
C ILE A 199 -19.26 -21.70 -14.63
N ARG A 200 -19.38 -20.41 -14.26
CA ARG A 200 -19.78 -19.99 -12.91
C ARG A 200 -20.49 -18.65 -12.97
N GLU A 201 -21.53 -18.50 -12.14
CA GLU A 201 -22.28 -17.25 -12.00
C GLU A 201 -21.49 -16.18 -11.22
N ALA A 202 -21.93 -14.93 -11.36
CA ALA A 202 -21.22 -13.74 -10.87
C ALA A 202 -21.53 -13.36 -9.40
N TRP A 203 -21.86 -14.32 -8.53
CA TRP A 203 -22.16 -14.07 -7.11
C TRP A 203 -21.27 -14.85 -6.13
N THR A 204 -21.13 -14.30 -4.92
CA THR A 204 -20.19 -14.80 -3.90
C THR A 204 -20.66 -16.13 -3.31
N GLY A 205 -20.03 -17.22 -3.73
CA GLY A 205 -20.40 -18.58 -3.34
C GLY A 205 -21.07 -19.40 -4.45
N ALA A 206 -21.21 -18.85 -5.65
CA ALA A 206 -21.74 -19.57 -6.81
C ALA A 206 -20.98 -20.88 -7.06
N PRO A 207 -21.67 -22.02 -7.28
CA PRO A 207 -21.04 -23.27 -7.64
C PRO A 207 -20.45 -23.19 -9.06
N TRP A 208 -19.30 -23.83 -9.27
CA TRP A 208 -18.80 -24.15 -10.60
C TRP A 208 -19.69 -25.24 -11.24
N LEU A 209 -20.11 -25.04 -12.48
CA LEU A 209 -21.00 -25.94 -13.22
C LEU A 209 -20.36 -26.36 -14.55
N VAL A 210 -20.26 -27.66 -14.80
CA VAL A 210 -19.83 -28.21 -16.08
C VAL A 210 -20.86 -27.84 -17.16
N LYS A 211 -20.39 -27.37 -18.33
CA LYS A 211 -21.26 -27.03 -19.47
C LYS A 211 -22.05 -28.25 -19.94
N HIS A 212 -23.28 -28.03 -20.39
CA HIS A 212 -24.24 -29.09 -20.73
C HIS A 212 -23.67 -30.16 -21.68
N ASP A 213 -22.87 -29.79 -22.68
CA ASP A 213 -22.28 -30.72 -23.65
C ASP A 213 -21.36 -31.75 -22.96
N TYR A 214 -20.45 -31.27 -22.10
CA TYR A 214 -19.54 -32.10 -21.31
C TYR A 214 -20.25 -32.83 -20.17
N ALA A 215 -21.28 -32.22 -19.58
CA ALA A 215 -22.08 -32.85 -18.54
C ALA A 215 -22.88 -34.04 -19.10
N ASN A 216 -23.45 -33.90 -20.29
CA ASN A 216 -24.10 -35.00 -21.03
C ASN A 216 -23.07 -36.09 -21.37
N MET A 217 -21.92 -35.72 -21.94
CA MET A 217 -20.87 -36.63 -22.39
C MET A 217 -20.25 -37.48 -21.27
N TYR A 218 -20.04 -36.92 -20.07
CA TYR A 218 -19.48 -37.64 -18.91
C TYR A 218 -20.52 -38.03 -17.84
N HIS A 219 -21.82 -37.91 -18.18
CA HIS A 219 -22.97 -38.24 -17.35
C HIS A 219 -22.92 -37.60 -15.94
N ILE A 220 -22.77 -36.28 -15.92
CA ILE A 220 -22.67 -35.44 -14.71
C ILE A 220 -24.00 -34.73 -14.47
N ASP A 221 -24.59 -34.90 -13.30
CA ASP A 221 -25.86 -34.23 -12.96
C ASP A 221 -25.67 -32.71 -12.82
N THR A 222 -26.40 -31.94 -13.61
CA THR A 222 -26.38 -30.47 -13.62
C THR A 222 -27.31 -29.84 -12.57
N ARG A 223 -28.17 -30.63 -11.91
CA ARG A 223 -29.20 -30.12 -10.99
C ARG A 223 -28.59 -29.59 -9.69
N VAL A 224 -28.39 -28.28 -9.63
CA VAL A 224 -27.83 -27.56 -8.47
C VAL A 224 -28.57 -27.94 -7.16
N PRO A 225 -27.85 -28.50 -6.15
CA PRO A 225 -28.41 -28.83 -4.84
C PRO A 225 -29.07 -27.62 -4.16
N PRO A 226 -30.21 -27.76 -3.46
CA PRO A 226 -30.95 -26.62 -2.90
C PRO A 226 -30.13 -25.66 -2.02
N HIS A 227 -29.18 -26.18 -1.25
CA HIS A 227 -28.31 -25.40 -0.37
C HIS A 227 -27.19 -24.60 -1.08
N LEU A 228 -27.06 -24.78 -2.41
CA LEU A 228 -26.14 -24.04 -3.29
C LEU A 228 -26.89 -23.09 -4.25
N ARG A 229 -28.23 -23.05 -4.21
CA ARG A 229 -29.03 -22.14 -5.03
C ARG A 229 -29.02 -20.72 -4.47
N TYR A 230 -29.04 -19.74 -5.38
CA TYR A 230 -29.02 -18.32 -5.06
C TYR A 230 -30.15 -17.92 -4.09
N ASP A 231 -31.37 -18.37 -4.32
CA ASP A 231 -32.56 -17.97 -3.53
C ASP A 231 -32.45 -18.37 -2.05
N MET A 232 -31.95 -19.59 -1.78
CA MET A 232 -31.69 -20.05 -0.41
C MET A 232 -30.55 -19.28 0.25
N LYS A 233 -29.48 -18.97 -0.49
CA LYS A 233 -28.38 -18.12 -0.01
C LYS A 233 -28.85 -16.69 0.30
N LEU A 234 -29.79 -16.16 -0.47
CA LEU A 234 -30.41 -14.86 -0.25
C LEU A 234 -31.31 -14.90 1.00
N LEU A 235 -32.08 -15.97 1.20
CA LEU A 235 -32.94 -16.16 2.37
C LEU A 235 -32.12 -16.30 3.67
N GLU A 236 -31.05 -17.10 3.66
CA GLU A 236 -30.10 -17.26 4.76
C GLU A 236 -29.44 -15.93 5.15
N ARG A 237 -29.01 -15.13 4.16
CA ARG A 237 -28.49 -13.78 4.41
C ARG A 237 -29.54 -12.86 5.02
N LYS A 238 -30.78 -12.89 4.52
CA LYS A 238 -31.91 -12.10 5.06
C LYS A 238 -32.28 -12.52 6.48
N GLN A 239 -32.20 -13.81 6.80
CA GLN A 239 -32.46 -14.35 8.14
C GLN A 239 -31.35 -13.97 9.13
N LEU A 240 -30.08 -14.01 8.72
CA LEU A 240 -28.95 -13.53 9.54
C LEU A 240 -29.02 -12.01 9.79
N GLN A 241 -29.45 -11.22 8.79
CA GLN A 241 -29.72 -9.79 8.96
C GLN A 241 -30.93 -9.52 9.89
N ALA A 242 -31.97 -10.36 9.84
CA ALA A 242 -33.09 -10.27 10.77
C ALA A 242 -32.68 -10.63 12.21
N GLN A 243 -31.85 -11.66 12.41
CA GLN A 243 -31.30 -12.00 13.73
C GLN A 243 -30.42 -10.87 14.29
N LYS A 244 -29.58 -10.24 13.46
CA LYS A 244 -28.82 -9.04 13.87
C LYS A 244 -29.70 -7.83 14.25
N ARG A 245 -30.93 -7.76 13.76
CA ARG A 245 -31.93 -6.74 14.14
C ARG A 245 -32.84 -7.16 15.29
N GLY A 246 -32.70 -8.38 15.82
CA GLY A 246 -33.56 -8.96 16.85
C GLY A 246 -32.90 -9.10 18.22
N ASN A 247 -31.68 -8.58 18.41
CA ASN A 247 -30.91 -8.65 19.66
C ASN A 247 -30.77 -7.25 20.32
N ASP A 248 -31.63 -6.31 19.95
CA ASP A 248 -31.54 -4.92 20.39
C ASP A 248 -32.95 -4.35 20.59
N HIS A 249 -33.61 -4.76 21.68
CA HIS A 249 -34.78 -4.07 22.20
C HIS A 249 -35.11 -4.43 23.66
N ASP A 250 -34.86 -3.50 24.57
CA ASP A 250 -35.62 -3.16 25.78
C ASP A 250 -34.86 -1.99 26.46
N LEU A 251 -35.44 -0.81 26.74
CA LEU A 251 -36.85 -0.47 26.91
C LEU A 251 -37.27 0.83 26.20
N ASN A 252 -38.26 0.67 25.30
CA ASN A 252 -39.47 1.51 25.10
C ASN A 252 -39.37 2.98 24.56
N GLY A 253 -40.30 3.44 23.69
CA GLY A 253 -41.46 2.76 23.06
C GLY A 253 -42.72 3.63 22.87
N HIS A 254 -43.63 3.18 21.97
CA HIS A 254 -44.87 3.84 21.47
C HIS A 254 -44.67 5.00 20.45
N THR A 255 -45.45 5.17 19.35
CA THR A 255 -46.38 4.27 18.60
C THR A 255 -46.73 4.86 17.22
N HIS A 256 -46.65 4.07 16.12
CA HIS A 256 -47.35 4.22 14.81
C HIS A 256 -47.08 5.50 13.97
N THR A 257 -47.15 5.57 12.61
CA THR A 257 -47.51 4.62 11.53
C THR A 257 -46.74 4.98 10.23
N GLY A 258 -46.61 4.08 9.24
CA GLY A 258 -45.82 4.29 7.99
C GLY A 258 -46.51 5.13 6.88
N PRO A 259 -45.91 5.27 5.66
CA PRO A 259 -45.54 4.12 4.82
C PRO A 259 -44.12 4.16 4.18
N VAL A 260 -43.80 3.13 3.38
CA VAL A 260 -42.47 2.86 2.79
C VAL A 260 -42.30 3.46 1.37
N ARG A 261 -41.15 4.08 1.10
CA ARG A 261 -40.51 4.13 -0.24
C ARG A 261 -38.96 4.14 -0.14
N LEU A 262 -38.28 4.00 -1.27
CA LEU A 262 -36.84 3.75 -1.37
C LEU A 262 -36.03 5.02 -1.69
N PRO A 263 -34.80 5.13 -1.16
CA PRO A 263 -33.66 5.71 -1.86
C PRO A 263 -32.89 4.68 -2.71
N GLU A 264 -32.11 5.14 -3.68
CA GLU A 264 -31.54 4.31 -4.76
C GLU A 264 -30.08 3.84 -4.54
N LEU A 265 -29.46 3.22 -5.56
CA LEU A 265 -28.12 2.64 -5.49
C LEU A 265 -27.08 3.44 -6.27
N LYS A 266 -25.86 3.59 -5.71
CA LYS A 266 -24.54 3.16 -6.27
C LYS A 266 -23.38 3.81 -5.48
N PRO A 267 -22.11 3.34 -5.60
CA PRO A 267 -21.66 1.98 -5.90
C PRO A 267 -20.50 1.52 -4.97
N ALA A 268 -20.79 0.79 -3.89
CA ALA A 268 -19.74 0.22 -3.04
C ALA A 268 -18.98 -0.93 -3.74
N THR A 269 -17.74 -0.68 -4.15
CA THR A 269 -16.82 -1.73 -4.59
C THR A 269 -16.00 -2.27 -3.41
N LYS A 270 -16.12 -3.57 -3.09
CA LYS A 270 -15.01 -4.40 -2.55
C LYS A 270 -15.39 -5.87 -2.31
N SER A 271 -14.39 -6.70 -2.61
CA SER A 271 -13.94 -7.91 -1.90
C SER A 271 -14.87 -9.10 -1.57
N GLN A 272 -14.30 -10.27 -1.82
CA GLN A 272 -14.64 -11.56 -1.22
C GLN A 272 -14.65 -11.47 0.33
N LYS A 273 -15.54 -12.24 0.98
CA LYS A 273 -15.22 -12.83 2.30
C LYS A 273 -15.51 -14.34 2.24
N GLY A 274 -14.68 -15.14 2.92
CA GLY A 274 -14.72 -16.60 2.86
C GLY A 274 -15.90 -17.22 3.62
N LYS A 275 -16.04 -18.53 3.51
CA LYS A 275 -17.05 -19.32 4.23
C LYS A 275 -16.36 -20.30 5.19
N GLN A 276 -16.87 -20.36 6.42
CA GLN A 276 -16.50 -21.41 7.39
C GLN A 276 -16.95 -22.80 6.89
N SER A 277 -16.29 -23.87 7.34
CA SER A 277 -16.96 -24.94 8.11
C SER A 277 -15.99 -26.01 8.61
N GLN A 278 -16.32 -26.60 9.76
CA GLN A 278 -15.70 -27.83 10.26
C GLN A 278 -16.15 -29.07 9.45
N PRO A 279 -15.62 -30.26 9.79
CA PRO A 279 -16.53 -31.26 10.35
C PRO A 279 -16.04 -31.87 11.68
N GLY A 280 -16.95 -32.00 12.65
CA GLY A 280 -16.73 -32.74 13.92
C GLY A 280 -17.50 -34.06 13.97
N PHE A 281 -17.49 -34.78 15.11
CA PHE A 281 -18.30 -36.00 15.27
C PHE A 281 -18.89 -36.26 16.69
N ARG A 282 -20.22 -36.15 16.76
CA ARG A 282 -21.23 -36.81 17.62
C ARG A 282 -20.85 -37.50 18.96
N GLY A 283 -21.49 -37.02 20.03
CA GLY A 283 -22.23 -37.84 21.03
C GLY A 283 -21.41 -38.49 22.17
N PRO A 284 -22.03 -38.79 23.34
CA PRO A 284 -23.41 -39.27 23.49
C PRO A 284 -24.34 -38.39 24.38
N LYS A 285 -25.54 -38.91 24.71
CA LYS A 285 -26.63 -38.22 25.45
C LYS A 285 -26.53 -38.38 26.98
N TRP A 286 -27.11 -37.42 27.71
CA TRP A 286 -27.55 -37.55 29.10
C TRP A 286 -29.02 -38.03 29.20
N PRO A 287 -29.40 -38.74 30.27
CA PRO A 287 -30.77 -38.83 30.77
C PRO A 287 -30.99 -37.98 32.04
N PHE A 288 -32.20 -37.45 32.23
CA PHE A 288 -32.68 -37.02 33.56
C PHE A 288 -33.28 -38.24 34.30
N GLY A 289 -33.16 -38.29 35.63
CA GLY A 289 -33.43 -39.49 36.42
C GLY A 289 -34.79 -39.53 37.12
N GLU A 290 -35.03 -40.58 37.93
CA GLU A 290 -35.93 -40.57 39.09
C GLU A 290 -35.71 -41.78 40.03
N SER A 291 -35.87 -41.53 41.34
CA SER A 291 -36.49 -42.38 42.39
C SER A 291 -35.96 -43.77 42.86
N ALA A 292 -36.03 -43.92 44.20
CA ALA A 292 -36.27 -45.11 45.05
C ALA A 292 -35.14 -46.09 45.48
N ASP A 293 -34.97 -46.18 46.82
CA ASP A 293 -34.65 -47.31 47.73
C ASP A 293 -33.71 -48.49 47.35
N GLY A 294 -32.76 -48.85 48.25
CA GLY A 294 -31.93 -50.06 48.09
C GLY A 294 -30.84 -50.34 49.15
N VAL A 295 -31.24 -50.88 50.30
CA VAL A 295 -30.43 -51.26 51.50
C VAL A 295 -29.22 -52.22 51.27
N ASN A 296 -28.09 -51.94 51.96
CA ASN A 296 -26.93 -52.80 52.33
C ASN A 296 -26.05 -53.49 51.25
N GLY A 297 -24.74 -53.60 51.53
CA GLY A 297 -23.83 -54.49 50.79
C GLY A 297 -22.33 -54.34 51.11
N SER A 298 -21.84 -55.07 52.13
CA SER A 298 -20.42 -55.20 52.51
C SER A 298 -19.43 -55.39 51.34
N GLY A 299 -18.34 -54.60 51.31
CA GLY A 299 -17.28 -54.68 50.29
C GLY A 299 -16.11 -55.63 50.65
N GLN A 300 -14.97 -55.45 49.97
CA GLN A 300 -13.68 -56.04 50.33
C GLN A 300 -12.52 -55.12 49.90
N GLN A 301 -11.42 -55.16 50.66
CA GLN A 301 -10.19 -54.44 50.34
C GLN A 301 -9.28 -55.29 49.45
N HIS A 302 -8.56 -54.64 48.53
CA HIS A 302 -7.29 -55.19 48.07
C HIS A 302 -6.34 -54.05 47.71
N GLU A 303 -5.22 -53.94 48.42
CA GLU A 303 -4.14 -53.03 48.05
C GLU A 303 -3.47 -53.51 46.76
N GLN A 304 -3.10 -52.57 45.89
CA GLN A 304 -2.02 -52.77 44.93
C GLN A 304 -1.30 -51.45 44.62
N GLN A 305 0.00 -51.56 44.40
CA GLN A 305 0.97 -50.48 44.56
C GLN A 305 0.88 -49.39 43.47
N ALA A 306 1.24 -48.17 43.84
CA ALA A 306 1.29 -47.04 42.93
C ALA A 306 2.31 -47.25 41.79
N ARG A 307 1.87 -47.11 40.54
CA ARG A 307 2.73 -46.78 39.40
C ARG A 307 2.67 -45.28 39.15
N GLN A 308 3.83 -44.63 39.07
CA GLN A 308 3.90 -43.25 38.60
C GLN A 308 3.49 -43.18 37.12
N PRO A 309 2.68 -42.18 36.70
CA PRO A 309 2.41 -41.96 35.29
C PRO A 309 3.70 -41.54 34.57
N THR A 310 3.99 -42.15 33.42
CA THR A 310 5.06 -41.70 32.54
C THR A 310 4.75 -40.30 32.02
N PRO A 311 5.72 -39.37 31.95
CA PRO A 311 5.48 -38.04 31.42
C PRO A 311 5.04 -38.12 29.95
N SER A 312 4.07 -37.30 29.58
CA SER A 312 3.64 -37.13 28.19
C SER A 312 4.81 -36.70 27.30
N PRO A 313 4.83 -37.08 26.01
CA PRO A 313 5.82 -36.56 25.07
C PRO A 313 5.74 -35.02 25.01
N PRO A 314 6.88 -34.33 24.79
CA PRO A 314 6.87 -32.88 24.67
C PRO A 314 6.05 -32.44 23.44
N PRO A 315 5.39 -31.27 23.49
CA PRO A 315 4.70 -30.72 22.32
C PRO A 315 5.69 -30.48 21.16
N PRO A 316 5.22 -30.51 19.90
CA PRO A 316 6.05 -30.23 18.73
C PRO A 316 6.63 -28.81 18.79
N PRO A 317 7.84 -28.58 18.25
CA PRO A 317 8.47 -27.26 18.26
C PRO A 317 7.65 -26.25 17.46
N THR A 318 7.34 -25.11 18.08
CA THR A 318 6.64 -23.99 17.42
C THR A 318 7.49 -23.44 16.28
N LYS A 319 6.94 -23.44 15.05
CA LYS A 319 7.50 -22.70 13.91
C LYS A 319 7.30 -21.20 14.15
N TYR A 320 8.28 -20.38 13.77
CA TYR A 320 8.24 -18.92 13.86
C TYR A 320 8.33 -18.28 12.46
N PRO A 321 7.89 -17.03 12.26
CA PRO A 321 7.24 -16.16 13.25
C PRO A 321 5.82 -16.62 13.64
N ILE A 322 5.31 -16.09 14.76
CA ILE A 322 3.92 -16.26 15.22
C ILE A 322 3.34 -14.92 15.68
N GLU A 323 2.02 -14.89 15.90
CA GLU A 323 1.29 -13.75 16.47
C GLU A 323 2.01 -13.12 17.68
N ASP A 324 2.33 -11.83 17.59
CA ASP A 324 3.28 -11.15 18.48
C ASP A 324 2.82 -11.13 19.95
N LEU A 325 1.52 -10.96 20.18
CA LEU A 325 0.93 -11.02 21.53
C LEU A 325 0.85 -12.45 22.08
N ALA A 326 0.93 -13.48 21.24
CA ALA A 326 0.92 -14.88 21.67
C ALA A 326 2.28 -15.33 22.26
N LEU A 327 3.35 -14.54 22.07
CA LEU A 327 4.65 -14.68 22.72
C LEU A 327 4.60 -14.21 24.19
N PRO A 328 5.38 -14.83 25.09
CA PRO A 328 5.44 -14.40 26.49
C PRO A 328 6.03 -12.98 26.63
N PRO A 329 5.57 -12.19 27.62
CA PRO A 329 6.17 -10.90 27.98
C PRO A 329 7.68 -10.99 28.22
N LYS A 330 8.40 -9.93 27.84
CA LYS A 330 9.87 -9.92 27.80
C LYS A 330 10.41 -9.19 29.04
N GLU A 331 10.54 -9.93 30.14
CA GLU A 331 10.96 -9.40 31.45
C GLU A 331 12.20 -8.47 31.34
N GLY A 332 12.07 -7.23 31.85
CA GLY A 332 13.14 -6.23 31.87
C GLY A 332 13.48 -5.58 30.51
N SER A 333 12.63 -5.74 29.49
CA SER A 333 12.81 -5.13 28.17
C SER A 333 11.75 -4.08 27.88
N LEU A 334 12.09 -2.80 28.10
CA LEU A 334 11.22 -1.65 27.84
C LEU A 334 11.42 -1.08 26.42
N ARG A 335 10.37 -0.51 25.86
CA ARG A 335 10.40 0.31 24.64
C ARG A 335 11.06 1.66 24.98
N PRO A 336 11.84 2.29 24.09
CA PRO A 336 12.35 3.64 24.32
C PRO A 336 11.22 4.65 24.52
N ARG A 337 11.36 5.58 25.47
CA ARG A 337 10.34 6.59 25.78
C ARG A 337 10.03 7.44 24.54
N LEU A 338 8.74 7.66 24.24
CA LEU A 338 8.36 8.63 23.20
C LEU A 338 8.54 10.05 23.72
N LYS A 339 9.05 10.90 22.85
CA LYS A 339 8.93 12.36 22.95
C LYS A 339 7.62 12.78 22.30
N PHE A 340 7.05 13.86 22.78
CA PHE A 340 5.79 14.44 22.30
C PHE A 340 6.02 15.95 22.12
N MET A 341 5.56 16.53 21.00
CA MET A 341 5.76 17.96 20.69
C MET A 341 4.50 18.82 20.88
N CYS A 342 3.48 18.28 21.55
CA CYS A 342 2.24 18.99 21.88
C CYS A 342 2.12 19.30 23.38
N ARG A 343 1.18 20.18 23.75
CA ARG A 343 0.87 20.57 25.13
C ARG A 343 0.04 19.53 25.90
N ASP A 344 -0.66 18.66 25.18
CA ASP A 344 -1.63 17.65 25.62
C ASP A 344 -1.19 16.20 25.29
N PRO A 345 -0.04 15.72 25.80
CA PRO A 345 0.43 14.36 25.51
C PRO A 345 -0.56 13.30 26.05
N PRO A 346 -0.69 12.12 25.40
CA PRO A 346 -1.68 11.10 25.78
C PRO A 346 -1.47 10.45 27.16
N VAL A 347 -0.34 10.72 27.82
CA VAL A 347 -0.01 10.27 29.16
C VAL A 347 0.70 11.42 29.90
N GLU A 348 0.41 11.57 31.20
CA GLU A 348 0.98 12.61 32.06
C GLU A 348 2.52 12.46 32.17
N LYS A 349 3.25 13.58 32.02
CA LYS A 349 4.73 13.60 32.12
C LYS A 349 5.20 13.50 33.58
N GLU A 350 5.51 12.29 34.06
CA GLU A 350 6.22 12.13 35.34
C GLU A 350 7.69 12.61 35.27
N GLY A 351 7.91 13.87 35.65
CA GLY A 351 9.13 14.31 36.34
C GLY A 351 10.41 14.57 35.54
N GLU A 352 10.48 14.25 34.24
CA GLU A 352 11.65 14.55 33.41
C GLU A 352 11.53 15.93 32.73
N LEU A 353 12.45 16.84 33.08
CA LEU A 353 12.68 18.11 32.39
C LEU A 353 13.37 17.86 31.04
N VAL A 354 12.61 17.33 30.08
CA VAL A 354 13.01 17.28 28.67
C VAL A 354 13.24 18.71 28.18
N GLU A 355 14.28 18.91 27.36
CA GLU A 355 14.62 20.21 26.79
C GLU A 355 13.41 20.82 26.08
N PHE A 356 13.02 22.04 26.48
CA PHE A 356 11.87 22.75 25.91
C PHE A 356 12.10 23.00 24.41
N GLN A 357 11.45 22.22 23.55
CA GLN A 357 11.23 22.62 22.17
C GLN A 357 10.33 23.87 22.19
N ALA A 358 10.79 24.96 21.57
CA ALA A 358 10.24 26.32 21.74
C ALA A 358 8.75 26.49 21.36
N PHE A 359 8.14 25.46 20.78
CA PHE A 359 6.77 25.48 20.25
C PHE A 359 5.85 24.42 20.89
N GLN A 360 6.35 23.60 21.83
CA GLN A 360 5.57 22.51 22.44
C GLN A 360 4.27 23.01 23.09
N ASP A 361 4.31 24.15 23.78
CA ASP A 361 3.16 24.69 24.52
C ASP A 361 2.05 25.27 23.60
N LYS A 362 2.28 25.31 22.28
CA LYS A 362 1.33 25.83 21.28
C LYS A 362 0.61 24.73 20.49
N ILE A 363 1.23 23.58 20.25
CA ILE A 363 0.70 22.53 19.36
C ILE A 363 -0.22 21.58 20.13
N ASP A 364 -1.35 21.18 19.55
CA ASP A 364 -2.23 20.13 20.07
C ASP A 364 -1.92 18.77 19.43
N MET A 365 -2.11 17.68 20.20
CA MET A 365 -1.94 16.30 19.75
C MET A 365 -2.80 15.99 18.51
N ALA A 366 -3.99 16.60 18.45
CA ALA A 366 -4.92 16.46 17.33
C ALA A 366 -4.35 16.97 15.99
N THR A 367 -3.39 17.91 15.98
CA THR A 367 -2.84 18.50 14.76
C THR A 367 -1.44 18.00 14.39
N VAL A 368 -0.75 17.26 15.28
CA VAL A 368 0.58 16.67 14.98
C VAL A 368 0.54 15.83 13.69
N GLY A 369 -0.55 15.09 13.45
CA GLY A 369 -0.76 14.35 12.20
C GLY A 369 -0.88 15.26 10.96
N ALA A 370 -1.52 16.43 11.09
CA ALA A 370 -1.66 17.41 10.02
C ALA A 370 -0.31 18.05 9.65
N PHE A 371 0.50 18.44 10.65
CA PHE A 371 1.87 18.93 10.40
C PHE A 371 2.69 17.92 9.59
N LEU A 372 2.61 16.63 9.94
CA LEU A 372 3.34 15.57 9.24
C LEU A 372 2.82 15.34 7.82
N GLU A 373 1.50 15.22 7.63
CA GLU A 373 0.90 15.00 6.31
C GLU A 373 1.12 16.19 5.36
N THR A 374 0.99 17.42 5.84
CA THR A 374 1.27 18.64 5.07
C THR A 374 2.76 18.74 4.72
N TRP A 375 3.68 18.54 5.67
CA TRP A 375 5.11 18.60 5.40
C TRP A 375 5.57 17.52 4.41
N ASP A 376 5.07 16.29 4.55
CA ASP A 376 5.36 15.16 3.65
C ASP A 376 4.84 15.47 2.24
N THR A 377 3.59 15.92 2.11
CA THR A 377 2.98 16.28 0.83
C THR A 377 3.76 17.39 0.11
N LEU A 378 4.16 18.45 0.83
CA LEU A 378 4.89 19.58 0.26
C LEU A 378 6.31 19.21 -0.20
N ASN A 379 7.00 18.29 0.50
CA ASN A 379 8.35 17.87 0.13
C ASN A 379 8.38 16.72 -0.89
N VAL A 380 7.39 15.82 -0.90
CA VAL A 380 7.26 14.74 -1.91
C VAL A 380 6.82 15.29 -3.28
N TYR A 381 5.99 16.34 -3.32
CA TYR A 381 5.55 16.99 -4.56
C TYR A 381 6.11 18.41 -4.75
N CYS A 382 7.30 18.66 -4.19
CA CYS A 382 7.99 19.95 -4.25
C CYS A 382 8.13 20.49 -5.68
N GLU A 383 8.46 19.64 -6.66
CA GLU A 383 8.53 19.96 -8.09
C GLU A 383 7.18 20.44 -8.67
N ILE A 384 6.05 19.91 -8.19
CA ILE A 384 4.71 20.31 -8.65
C ILE A 384 4.27 21.63 -8.02
N PHE A 385 4.64 21.87 -6.76
CA PHE A 385 4.41 23.15 -6.09
C PHE A 385 5.44 24.23 -6.47
N GLN A 386 6.52 23.86 -7.18
CA GLN A 386 7.69 24.71 -7.44
C GLN A 386 8.23 25.33 -6.14
N LEU A 387 8.33 24.49 -5.11
CA LEU A 387 8.85 24.81 -3.80
C LEU A 387 10.24 24.21 -3.65
N ASP A 388 11.17 25.01 -3.16
CA ASP A 388 12.40 24.47 -2.61
C ASP A 388 12.10 23.59 -1.38
N SER A 389 12.88 22.54 -1.12
CA SER A 389 12.62 21.65 0.03
C SER A 389 12.95 22.34 1.36
N PHE A 390 12.41 21.83 2.48
CA PHE A 390 12.64 22.40 3.81
C PHE A 390 12.54 21.36 4.93
N THR A 391 13.26 21.58 6.04
CA THR A 391 13.22 20.68 7.19
C THR A 391 11.87 20.74 7.92
N PHE A 392 11.50 19.67 8.62
CA PHE A 392 10.28 19.63 9.43
C PHE A 392 10.31 20.67 10.55
N ASP A 393 11.45 20.86 11.21
CA ASP A 393 11.62 21.82 12.30
C ASP A 393 11.48 23.27 11.84
N ASP A 394 11.96 23.60 10.64
CA ASP A 394 11.86 24.97 10.10
C ASP A 394 10.46 25.27 9.54
N PHE A 395 9.72 24.26 9.08
CA PHE A 395 8.29 24.35 8.78
C PHE A 395 7.45 24.61 10.03
N VAL A 396 7.66 23.84 11.11
CA VAL A 396 6.96 24.06 12.39
C VAL A 396 7.31 25.44 12.97
N GLU A 397 8.56 25.87 12.87
CA GLU A 397 8.98 27.21 13.26
C GLU A 397 8.27 28.29 12.41
N ALA A 398 8.30 28.19 11.07
CA ALA A 398 7.64 29.14 10.17
C ALA A 398 6.15 29.31 10.49
N MET A 399 5.40 28.20 10.60
CA MET A 399 3.99 28.21 10.95
C MET A 399 3.73 28.89 12.31
N THR A 400 4.69 28.80 13.24
CA THR A 400 4.56 29.27 14.63
C THR A 400 5.03 30.71 14.88
N VAL A 401 5.91 31.26 14.03
CA VAL A 401 6.49 32.61 14.19
C VAL A 401 6.01 33.62 13.14
N ALA A 402 5.48 33.17 12.01
CA ALA A 402 4.96 34.04 10.96
C ALA A 402 3.85 34.97 11.51
N SER A 403 4.04 36.28 11.31
CA SER A 403 3.14 37.34 11.77
C SER A 403 3.41 38.65 11.01
N GLU A 404 2.53 39.65 11.16
CA GLU A 404 2.71 40.98 10.55
C GLU A 404 4.09 41.62 10.86
N ARG A 405 4.68 41.31 12.02
CA ARG A 405 6.00 41.81 12.44
C ARG A 405 7.17 40.91 12.07
N THR A 406 6.89 39.71 11.58
CA THR A 406 7.87 38.68 11.23
C THR A 406 7.35 37.95 10.00
N PRO A 407 7.43 38.58 8.80
CA PRO A 407 7.14 37.90 7.55
C PRO A 407 8.14 36.75 7.35
N VAL A 408 7.64 35.59 6.96
CA VAL A 408 8.45 34.37 6.77
C VAL A 408 8.20 33.88 5.35
N GLN A 409 9.21 33.92 4.49
CA GLN A 409 9.07 33.54 3.09
C GLN A 409 8.53 32.11 2.92
N LEU A 410 8.97 31.16 3.77
CA LEU A 410 8.44 29.80 3.77
C LEU A 410 6.92 29.74 4.03
N PHE A 411 6.39 30.62 4.87
CA PHE A 411 4.96 30.66 5.20
C PHE A 411 4.12 31.18 4.04
N ASP A 412 4.53 32.28 3.39
CA ASP A 412 3.78 32.86 2.27
C ASP A 412 3.85 31.95 1.02
N GLU A 413 5.03 31.37 0.76
CA GLU A 413 5.27 30.53 -0.42
C GLU A 413 4.50 29.21 -0.38
N ILE A 414 4.41 28.52 0.77
CA ILE A 414 3.65 27.25 0.85
C ILE A 414 2.14 27.44 0.68
N HIS A 415 1.56 28.56 1.15
CA HIS A 415 0.15 28.83 0.90
C HIS A 415 -0.08 29.23 -0.56
N CYS A 416 0.72 30.16 -1.11
CA CYS A 416 0.56 30.64 -2.48
C CYS A 416 0.80 29.54 -3.54
N SER A 417 1.79 28.67 -3.33
CA SER A 417 2.11 27.58 -4.27
C SER A 417 1.00 26.52 -4.35
N VAL A 418 0.49 26.03 -3.21
CA VAL A 418 -0.59 25.04 -3.18
C VAL A 418 -1.88 25.62 -3.79
N LEU A 419 -2.21 26.88 -3.50
CA LEU A 419 -3.36 27.57 -4.11
C LEU A 419 -3.27 27.62 -5.65
N LYS A 420 -2.09 27.86 -6.24
CA LYS A 420 -1.93 27.89 -7.71
C LYS A 420 -2.34 26.58 -8.40
N ILE A 421 -2.29 25.45 -7.72
CA ILE A 421 -2.63 24.12 -8.28
C ILE A 421 -4.15 23.90 -8.37
N LEU A 422 -4.95 24.68 -7.63
CA LEU A 422 -6.42 24.57 -7.63
C LEU A 422 -7.08 25.18 -8.88
N VAL A 423 -6.48 26.23 -9.47
CA VAL A 423 -7.01 26.97 -10.63
C VAL A 423 -5.83 27.40 -11.51
N ASP A 424 -5.90 27.13 -12.81
CA ASP A 424 -4.90 27.58 -13.79
C ASP A 424 -4.69 29.11 -13.75
N SER A 425 -3.55 29.62 -14.20
CA SER A 425 -3.41 31.07 -14.37
C SER A 425 -4.26 31.56 -15.56
N GLU A 426 -4.54 32.86 -15.59
CA GLU A 426 -5.22 33.51 -16.74
C GLU A 426 -4.53 33.18 -18.09
N LYS A 427 -3.20 33.09 -18.10
CA LYS A 427 -2.40 32.79 -19.31
C LYS A 427 -2.60 31.36 -19.83
N GLU A 428 -3.09 30.47 -18.97
CA GLU A 428 -3.32 29.05 -19.24
C GLU A 428 -4.81 28.73 -19.43
N GLY A 429 -5.67 29.74 -19.36
CA GLY A 429 -7.13 29.63 -19.55
C GLY A 429 -7.95 29.64 -18.26
N GLY A 430 -7.35 29.84 -17.09
CA GLY A 430 -8.06 30.13 -15.84
C GLY A 430 -9.01 29.04 -15.33
N LYS A 431 -8.81 27.78 -15.70
CA LYS A 431 -9.73 26.68 -15.40
C LYS A 431 -9.49 26.09 -14.00
N VAL A 432 -10.57 25.95 -13.23
CA VAL A 432 -10.62 25.20 -11.97
C VAL A 432 -10.21 23.73 -12.18
N ARG A 433 -9.37 23.20 -11.28
CA ARG A 433 -8.76 21.86 -11.33
C ARG A 433 -9.30 20.87 -10.30
N ILE A 434 -10.03 21.38 -9.32
CA ILE A 434 -10.69 20.64 -8.24
C ILE A 434 -12.20 20.53 -8.50
N ALA A 435 -12.88 19.67 -7.74
CA ALA A 435 -14.33 19.74 -7.60
C ALA A 435 -14.65 20.65 -6.41
N LEU A 436 -15.59 21.57 -6.61
CA LEU A 436 -16.16 22.44 -5.58
C LEU A 436 -17.66 22.14 -5.48
N PRO A 437 -18.32 22.43 -4.35
CA PRO A 437 -19.77 22.54 -4.31
C PRO A 437 -20.28 23.61 -5.27
N ASP A 438 -21.40 23.30 -5.93
CA ASP A 438 -22.17 24.31 -6.64
C ASP A 438 -22.75 25.29 -5.59
N LEU A 439 -22.77 26.59 -5.90
CA LEU A 439 -23.46 27.60 -5.10
C LEU A 439 -24.89 27.74 -5.63
N GLU A 440 -25.87 27.86 -4.75
CA GLU A 440 -27.25 28.09 -5.15
C GLU A 440 -27.46 29.60 -5.38
N ASP A 441 -27.52 30.01 -6.66
CA ASP A 441 -27.65 31.40 -7.08
C ASP A 441 -29.08 31.94 -6.81
N GLU A 442 -29.31 32.52 -5.62
CA GLU A 442 -30.62 33.05 -5.20
C GLU A 442 -31.09 34.31 -5.97
N GLU A 443 -30.26 34.89 -6.84
CA GLU A 443 -30.58 36.12 -7.62
C GLU A 443 -31.00 35.84 -9.07
N SER A 444 -31.73 34.75 -9.35
CA SER A 444 -32.25 34.45 -10.71
C SER A 444 -33.78 34.54 -10.89
N ASP A 445 -34.52 34.96 -9.87
CA ASP A 445 -36.00 34.97 -9.84
C ASP A 445 -36.62 36.39 -9.88
N GLU A 446 -36.18 37.28 -10.80
CA GLU A 446 -36.98 38.45 -11.22
C GLU A 446 -36.65 39.00 -12.65
N GLU A 447 -37.71 39.17 -13.46
CA GLU A 447 -37.84 39.89 -14.76
C GLU A 447 -36.97 39.51 -16.00
N GLY A 448 -37.61 39.01 -17.08
CA GLY A 448 -36.97 38.87 -18.41
C GLY A 448 -37.72 38.07 -19.49
N GLU A 449 -38.90 38.50 -19.95
CA GLU A 449 -39.50 38.02 -21.23
C GLU A 449 -39.10 38.91 -22.43
N GLU A 450 -39.29 38.40 -23.66
CA GLU A 450 -38.89 38.97 -24.96
C GLU A 450 -37.34 39.02 -25.15
N ASP A 451 -36.71 38.58 -26.24
CA ASP A 451 -37.16 38.33 -27.63
C ASP A 451 -36.26 37.25 -28.27
N HIS A 452 -36.81 36.37 -29.13
CA HIS A 452 -36.07 35.24 -29.70
C HIS A 452 -36.56 34.93 -31.13
N ASN A 453 -35.85 35.44 -32.14
CA ASN A 453 -36.30 35.32 -33.54
C ASN A 453 -35.12 35.19 -34.53
N GLU A 454 -35.13 34.09 -35.30
CA GLU A 454 -34.70 33.89 -36.72
C GLU A 454 -33.25 34.34 -37.12
N GLU A 455 -32.52 33.73 -38.07
CA GLU A 455 -32.79 32.83 -39.21
C GLU A 455 -31.78 31.63 -39.14
N ASP A 456 -31.87 30.48 -39.82
CA ASP A 456 -32.52 30.11 -41.10
C ASP A 456 -32.83 28.58 -41.15
N ALA A 457 -33.65 28.11 -42.10
CA ALA A 457 -34.15 26.71 -42.20
C ALA A 457 -34.05 26.06 -43.63
N GLU A 458 -35.04 25.21 -44.00
CA GLU A 458 -35.14 24.28 -45.17
C GLU A 458 -34.24 23.01 -45.06
N GLU A 459 -34.58 21.77 -45.48
CA GLU A 459 -35.75 21.04 -46.06
C GLU A 459 -35.54 19.53 -45.67
N GLU A 460 -36.44 18.52 -45.65
CA GLU A 460 -37.85 18.23 -45.97
C GLU A 460 -38.52 17.64 -44.66
N ASP A 461 -39.78 17.16 -44.48
CA ASP A 461 -41.04 16.94 -45.23
C ASP A 461 -42.23 16.96 -44.21
N GLU A 462 -43.50 16.79 -44.62
CA GLU A 462 -44.72 16.94 -43.77
C GLU A 462 -45.42 15.63 -43.33
N GLU A 463 -46.05 15.63 -42.13
CA GLU A 463 -47.36 14.98 -41.92
C GLU A 463 -48.30 15.86 -41.06
N THR A 464 -49.61 15.81 -41.34
CA THR A 464 -50.59 16.82 -40.93
C THR A 464 -51.03 16.76 -39.46
N GLN A 465 -50.98 17.89 -38.75
CA GLN A 465 -51.64 18.02 -37.45
C GLN A 465 -53.16 18.23 -37.57
N THR A 466 -53.91 17.66 -36.62
CA THR A 466 -55.28 18.10 -36.28
C THR A 466 -55.35 18.45 -34.78
N PRO A 467 -56.12 19.47 -34.36
CA PRO A 467 -56.01 20.00 -33.01
C PRO A 467 -56.55 19.05 -31.94
N GLU A 468 -55.72 18.71 -30.94
CA GLU A 468 -56.18 17.95 -29.78
C GLU A 468 -57.13 18.81 -28.92
N PRO A 469 -58.33 18.31 -28.56
CA PRO A 469 -59.30 19.09 -27.79
C PRO A 469 -58.97 19.15 -26.29
N GLU A 470 -59.41 20.23 -25.64
CA GLU A 470 -59.28 20.46 -24.20
C GLU A 470 -59.61 19.21 -23.36
N ARG A 471 -58.63 18.70 -22.60
CA ARG A 471 -58.79 17.51 -21.75
C ARG A 471 -59.65 17.80 -20.52
N LYS A 472 -60.96 17.57 -20.65
CA LYS A 472 -61.94 17.70 -19.55
C LYS A 472 -61.54 16.85 -18.32
N PRO A 473 -61.74 17.36 -17.09
CA PRO A 473 -61.19 16.75 -15.88
C PRO A 473 -61.95 15.47 -15.48
N ASN A 474 -61.28 14.32 -15.62
CA ASN A 474 -61.71 13.02 -15.10
C ASN A 474 -60.53 12.36 -14.38
N GLY A 475 -60.58 12.00 -13.10
CA GLY A 475 -61.62 12.30 -12.11
C GLY A 475 -61.25 11.76 -10.74
N ARG A 476 -61.64 12.46 -9.66
CA ARG A 476 -61.35 12.11 -8.25
C ARG A 476 -59.90 11.70 -7.96
N ALA A 477 -59.03 12.69 -7.77
CA ALA A 477 -57.87 12.51 -6.90
C ALA A 477 -58.34 11.87 -5.57
N THR A 478 -57.65 10.81 -5.13
CA THR A 478 -57.99 10.15 -3.87
C THR A 478 -57.51 11.02 -2.71
N ARG A 479 -58.16 10.96 -1.54
CA ARG A 479 -57.69 11.70 -0.35
C ARG A 479 -56.21 11.40 -0.02
N SER A 480 -55.75 10.19 -0.34
CA SER A 480 -54.35 9.75 -0.23
C SER A 480 -53.37 10.40 -1.21
N SER A 481 -53.77 10.79 -2.43
CA SER A 481 -52.85 11.47 -3.36
C SER A 481 -52.72 12.96 -3.03
N LEU A 482 -53.81 13.61 -2.63
CA LEU A 482 -53.77 14.98 -2.12
C LEU A 482 -53.00 15.06 -0.80
N ALA A 483 -53.26 14.16 0.16
CA ALA A 483 -52.51 14.11 1.41
C ALA A 483 -51.01 13.77 1.21
N LYS A 484 -50.63 13.05 0.14
CA LYS A 484 -49.21 12.89 -0.21
C LYS A 484 -48.61 14.22 -0.67
N LEU A 485 -49.22 14.90 -1.64
CA LEU A 485 -48.72 16.18 -2.14
C LEU A 485 -48.70 17.27 -1.05
N GLU A 486 -49.67 17.26 -0.14
CA GLU A 486 -49.73 18.15 1.02
C GLU A 486 -48.61 17.84 2.04
N ALA A 487 -48.34 16.57 2.32
CA ALA A 487 -47.22 16.16 3.17
C ALA A 487 -45.84 16.38 2.51
N GLU A 488 -45.76 16.28 1.18
CA GLU A 488 -44.56 16.52 0.38
C GLU A 488 -44.25 18.02 0.29
N ARG A 489 -45.28 18.88 0.15
CA ARG A 489 -45.12 20.33 0.30
C ARG A 489 -44.75 20.72 1.74
N LEU A 490 -45.42 20.17 2.75
CA LEU A 490 -45.09 20.44 4.17
C LEU A 490 -43.69 19.96 4.55
N ALA A 491 -43.16 18.91 3.91
CA ALA A 491 -41.78 18.46 4.10
C ALA A 491 -40.78 19.41 3.44
N ALA A 492 -41.07 19.95 2.25
CA ALA A 492 -40.24 20.98 1.62
C ALA A 492 -40.30 22.33 2.38
N GLU A 493 -41.49 22.73 2.82
CA GLU A 493 -41.76 23.91 3.65
C GLU A 493 -41.04 23.82 5.02
N ALA A 494 -40.93 22.63 5.60
CA ALA A 494 -40.14 22.39 6.81
C ALA A 494 -38.62 22.34 6.56
N ALA A 495 -38.17 21.73 5.46
CA ALA A 495 -36.76 21.66 5.11
C ALA A 495 -36.18 23.05 4.79
N ALA A 496 -36.90 23.87 4.04
CA ALA A 496 -36.51 25.25 3.76
C ALA A 496 -36.44 26.10 5.04
N ALA A 497 -37.34 25.88 6.01
CA ALA A 497 -37.29 26.57 7.30
C ALA A 497 -36.13 26.09 8.21
N GLU A 498 -35.77 24.80 8.16
CA GLU A 498 -34.59 24.24 8.83
C GLU A 498 -33.30 24.80 8.20
N GLU A 499 -33.27 24.99 6.88
CA GLU A 499 -32.16 25.59 6.14
C GLU A 499 -32.04 27.11 6.35
N GLU A 500 -33.16 27.84 6.44
CA GLU A 500 -33.19 29.26 6.83
C GLU A 500 -32.72 29.46 8.27
N GLU A 501 -33.09 28.58 9.21
CA GLU A 501 -32.61 28.60 10.61
C GLU A 501 -31.10 28.29 10.68
N ILE A 502 -30.61 27.30 9.93
CA ILE A 502 -29.17 26.98 9.82
C ILE A 502 -28.39 28.15 9.21
N ARG A 503 -28.87 28.78 8.14
CA ARG A 503 -28.19 29.94 7.53
C ARG A 503 -28.15 31.14 8.47
N ALA A 504 -29.27 31.44 9.14
CA ALA A 504 -29.32 32.49 10.15
C ALA A 504 -28.36 32.22 11.33
N GLU A 505 -28.17 30.96 11.73
CA GLU A 505 -27.11 30.59 12.68
C GLU A 505 -25.71 30.80 12.09
N GLN A 506 -25.43 30.37 10.85
CA GLN A 506 -24.12 30.56 10.19
C GLN A 506 -23.75 32.05 10.05
N GLU A 507 -24.68 32.91 9.62
CA GLU A 507 -24.53 34.37 9.54
C GLU A 507 -24.28 35.00 10.93
N SER A 508 -24.91 34.46 11.98
CA SER A 508 -24.70 34.95 13.36
C SER A 508 -23.30 34.64 13.91
N ARG A 509 -22.60 33.64 13.34
CA ARG A 509 -21.26 33.22 13.75
C ARG A 509 -20.16 33.84 12.87
N THR A 510 -20.36 33.87 11.55
CA THR A 510 -19.34 34.33 10.58
C THR A 510 -19.90 35.30 9.55
N ARG A 511 -19.08 36.27 9.12
CA ARG A 511 -19.42 37.22 8.03
C ARG A 511 -18.72 36.85 6.72
N ALA A 512 -18.48 35.56 6.50
CA ALA A 512 -17.80 35.04 5.32
C ALA A 512 -18.60 35.33 4.03
N GLU A 513 -19.92 35.13 4.05
CA GLU A 513 -20.81 35.35 2.91
C GLU A 513 -20.86 36.83 2.49
N GLU A 514 -20.94 37.75 3.46
CA GLU A 514 -20.82 39.20 3.23
C GLU A 514 -19.47 39.57 2.58
N MET A 515 -18.38 38.89 2.95
CA MET A 515 -17.04 39.13 2.36
C MET A 515 -16.95 38.69 0.89
N MET A 516 -17.74 37.68 0.50
CA MET A 516 -17.71 37.04 -0.81
C MET A 516 -18.71 37.63 -1.82
N ARG A 517 -19.78 38.30 -1.34
CA ARG A 517 -20.82 38.93 -2.20
C ARG A 517 -20.27 39.82 -3.32
N GLU A 518 -19.13 40.50 -3.10
CA GLU A 518 -18.45 41.33 -4.11
C GLU A 518 -17.05 40.78 -4.50
N PHE A 519 -16.77 39.48 -4.30
CA PHE A 519 -15.43 38.91 -4.48
C PHE A 519 -15.41 37.48 -5.04
N ASP A 520 -15.16 37.37 -6.35
CA ASP A 520 -14.81 36.10 -7.00
C ASP A 520 -13.36 35.69 -6.62
N TRP A 521 -13.25 34.78 -5.66
CA TRP A 521 -11.97 34.23 -5.22
C TRP A 521 -11.28 33.39 -6.31
N ILE A 522 -12.03 32.82 -7.26
CA ILE A 522 -11.51 32.00 -8.37
C ILE A 522 -10.84 32.90 -9.41
N ASP A 523 -11.45 34.03 -9.77
CA ASP A 523 -10.86 35.01 -10.68
C ASP A 523 -9.62 35.71 -10.09
N HIS A 524 -9.66 36.10 -8.81
CA HIS A 524 -8.48 36.62 -8.12
C HIS A 524 -7.35 35.58 -8.00
N LEU A 525 -7.67 34.31 -7.74
CA LEU A 525 -6.69 33.23 -7.77
C LEU A 525 -6.13 32.99 -9.18
N ARG A 526 -6.97 32.99 -10.22
CA ARG A 526 -6.56 32.92 -11.65
C ARG A 526 -5.60 34.05 -12.03
N LYS A 527 -5.85 35.27 -11.56
CA LYS A 527 -4.99 36.46 -11.76
C LYS A 527 -3.66 36.38 -10.99
N ARG A 528 -3.62 35.58 -9.92
CA ARG A 528 -2.51 35.47 -8.95
C ARG A 528 -2.38 36.72 -8.07
N ASP A 529 -3.53 37.29 -7.67
CA ASP A 529 -3.63 38.49 -6.83
C ASP A 529 -3.35 38.19 -5.34
N PHE A 530 -2.13 37.72 -5.03
CA PHE A 530 -1.78 37.24 -3.69
C PHE A 530 -1.31 38.34 -2.71
N GLY A 531 -0.81 39.47 -3.20
CA GLY A 531 -0.21 40.51 -2.35
C GLY A 531 -1.21 41.24 -1.45
N ASN A 532 -0.73 41.74 -0.30
CA ASN A 532 -1.47 42.60 0.64
C ASN A 532 -2.79 41.98 1.16
N GLY A 533 -2.77 40.76 1.69
CA GLY A 533 -3.98 40.09 2.19
C GLY A 533 -4.76 39.29 1.15
N GLY A 534 -4.26 39.23 -0.09
CA GLY A 534 -4.97 38.64 -1.22
C GLY A 534 -5.06 37.11 -1.15
N TRP A 535 -3.98 36.41 -0.80
CA TRP A 535 -4.01 34.95 -0.66
C TRP A 535 -4.81 34.51 0.57
N GLU A 536 -4.75 35.29 1.65
CA GLU A 536 -5.53 35.09 2.87
C GLU A 536 -7.04 35.21 2.59
N ARG A 537 -7.45 36.22 1.79
CA ARG A 537 -8.84 36.39 1.34
C ARG A 537 -9.29 35.28 0.38
N ILE A 538 -8.41 34.81 -0.50
CA ILE A 538 -8.68 33.64 -1.37
C ILE A 538 -8.92 32.38 -0.53
N ILE A 539 -8.19 32.17 0.58
CA ILE A 539 -8.44 31.05 1.50
C ILE A 539 -9.81 31.17 2.15
N VAL A 540 -10.26 32.36 2.58
CA VAL A 540 -11.61 32.54 3.12
C VAL A 540 -12.69 32.14 2.11
N GLY A 541 -12.57 32.57 0.84
CA GLY A 541 -13.54 32.20 -0.20
C GLY A 541 -13.57 30.71 -0.50
N LEU A 542 -12.39 30.08 -0.57
CA LEU A 542 -12.26 28.63 -0.71
C LEU A 542 -12.89 27.88 0.48
N LEU A 543 -12.63 28.30 1.72
CA LEU A 543 -13.20 27.68 2.92
C LEU A 543 -14.73 27.86 2.98
N HIS A 544 -15.26 29.03 2.61
CA HIS A 544 -16.69 29.29 2.55
C HIS A 544 -17.40 28.42 1.50
N GLN A 545 -16.83 28.25 0.31
CA GLN A 545 -17.41 27.35 -0.70
C GLN A 545 -17.27 25.87 -0.30
N LEU A 546 -16.21 25.48 0.42
CA LEU A 546 -16.04 24.11 0.93
C LEU A 546 -16.96 23.79 2.12
N SER A 547 -17.37 24.77 2.93
CA SER A 547 -18.24 24.53 4.09
C SER A 547 -19.62 24.01 3.69
N LYS A 548 -20.05 24.25 2.45
CA LYS A 548 -21.29 23.73 1.85
C LYS A 548 -21.21 22.23 1.44
N ASP A 549 -20.09 21.54 1.69
CA ASP A 549 -19.97 20.07 1.61
C ASP A 549 -19.84 19.49 3.02
N ASN A 550 -20.73 18.56 3.41
CA ASN A 550 -20.74 17.93 4.73
C ASN A 550 -19.45 17.16 5.11
N ARG A 551 -18.51 17.01 4.18
CA ARG A 551 -17.17 16.43 4.44
C ARG A 551 -16.16 17.43 4.96
N TYR A 552 -16.41 18.74 4.79
CA TYR A 552 -15.50 19.81 5.22
C TYR A 552 -16.18 20.84 6.13
N GLU A 553 -17.51 21.00 6.06
CA GLU A 553 -18.43 21.73 6.96
C GLU A 553 -17.82 22.07 8.34
N GLU A 554 -17.78 21.13 9.29
CA GLU A 554 -17.27 21.30 10.67
C GLU A 554 -15.88 21.97 10.73
N THR A 555 -14.95 21.59 9.84
CA THR A 555 -13.57 22.12 9.84
C THR A 555 -13.49 23.49 9.15
N CYS A 556 -14.32 23.75 8.14
CA CYS A 556 -14.36 25.05 7.46
C CYS A 556 -15.06 26.10 8.33
N GLU A 557 -16.17 25.77 8.97
CA GLU A 557 -16.85 26.65 9.93
C GLU A 557 -15.92 27.06 11.08
N GLU A 558 -15.22 26.10 11.71
CA GLU A 558 -14.25 26.37 12.78
C GLU A 558 -13.16 27.36 12.35
N LEU A 559 -12.70 27.29 11.08
CA LEU A 559 -11.71 28.21 10.53
C LEU A 559 -12.31 29.58 10.18
N LEU A 560 -13.52 29.62 9.62
CA LEU A 560 -14.22 30.86 9.26
C LEU A 560 -14.62 31.68 10.49
N GLU A 561 -14.99 31.03 11.60
CA GLU A 561 -15.20 31.69 12.90
C GLU A 561 -13.95 32.42 13.42
N GLN A 562 -12.74 31.88 13.17
CA GLN A 562 -11.50 32.56 13.58
C GLN A 562 -11.07 33.66 12.60
N LEU A 563 -11.33 33.48 11.29
CA LEU A 563 -10.88 34.39 10.23
C LEU A 563 -11.83 35.57 9.98
N VAL A 564 -13.14 35.34 10.00
CA VAL A 564 -14.18 36.34 9.71
C VAL A 564 -15.33 36.29 10.74
N PRO A 565 -15.04 36.49 12.04
CA PRO A 565 -16.07 36.48 13.09
C PRO A 565 -17.05 37.64 12.95
N ALA A 566 -18.27 37.43 13.46
CA ALA A 566 -19.36 38.40 13.40
C ALA A 566 -19.09 39.77 14.07
N ASP A 567 -18.08 39.88 14.95
CA ASP A 567 -17.75 41.12 15.67
C ASP A 567 -16.85 42.10 14.90
N VAL A 568 -16.31 41.70 13.74
CA VAL A 568 -15.36 42.50 12.93
C VAL A 568 -15.94 42.80 11.55
N GLU A 569 -15.58 43.92 10.94
CA GLU A 569 -15.91 44.23 9.54
C GLU A 569 -15.07 43.36 8.58
N PRO A 570 -15.68 42.66 7.60
CA PRO A 570 -15.00 41.67 6.76
C PRO A 570 -14.13 42.31 5.67
N THR A 571 -13.07 43.02 6.07
CA THR A 571 -12.11 43.64 5.15
C THR A 571 -10.90 42.72 4.87
N GLN A 572 -10.26 42.93 3.72
CA GLN A 572 -9.02 42.20 3.36
C GLN A 572 -7.89 42.44 4.36
N GLU A 573 -7.79 43.66 4.90
CA GLU A 573 -6.83 44.03 5.94
C GLU A 573 -7.14 43.33 7.28
N ALA A 574 -8.42 43.21 7.64
CA ALA A 574 -8.84 42.48 8.83
C ALA A 574 -8.54 40.99 8.71
N VAL A 575 -8.82 40.35 7.57
CA VAL A 575 -8.50 38.94 7.33
C VAL A 575 -6.99 38.68 7.33
N GLN A 576 -6.19 39.57 6.74
CA GLN A 576 -4.72 39.48 6.83
C GLN A 576 -4.25 39.51 8.30
N GLN A 577 -4.75 40.45 9.11
CA GLN A 577 -4.41 40.54 10.53
C GLN A 577 -4.89 39.31 11.33
N LYS A 578 -6.10 38.79 11.03
CA LYS A 578 -6.65 37.58 11.65
C LYS A 578 -5.81 36.35 11.30
N TYR A 579 -5.43 36.12 10.04
CA TYR A 579 -4.55 35.02 9.64
C TYR A 579 -3.14 35.15 10.28
N ALA A 580 -2.59 36.37 10.28
CA ALA A 580 -1.30 36.67 10.91
C ALA A 580 -1.31 36.54 12.45
N ALA A 581 -2.49 36.48 13.09
CA ALA A 581 -2.68 36.23 14.52
C ALA A 581 -3.26 34.82 14.83
N LEU A 582 -3.70 34.07 13.81
CA LEU A 582 -4.36 32.77 13.92
C LEU A 582 -3.49 31.75 14.66
N ASP A 583 -4.10 30.91 15.49
CA ASP A 583 -3.38 29.85 16.21
C ASP A 583 -2.77 28.81 15.23
N VAL A 584 -1.62 28.26 15.61
CA VAL A 584 -0.84 27.35 14.76
C VAL A 584 -1.62 26.08 14.37
N ASN A 585 -2.54 25.64 15.24
CA ASN A 585 -3.39 24.47 15.02
C ASN A 585 -4.43 24.74 13.91
N HIS A 586 -4.97 25.95 13.85
CA HIS A 586 -5.89 26.37 12.78
C HIS A 586 -5.14 26.64 11.46
N ARG A 587 -3.95 27.25 11.52
CA ARG A 587 -3.09 27.43 10.32
C ARG A 587 -2.80 26.11 9.61
N VAL A 588 -2.43 25.07 10.36
CA VAL A 588 -2.12 23.76 9.76
C VAL A 588 -3.37 23.02 9.27
N LYS A 589 -4.53 23.14 9.96
CA LYS A 589 -5.82 22.63 9.45
C LYS A 589 -6.18 23.24 8.09
N ALA A 590 -6.05 24.56 7.95
CA ALA A 590 -6.30 25.27 6.70
C ALA A 590 -5.37 24.75 5.59
N LEU A 591 -4.05 24.77 5.81
CA LEU A 591 -3.08 24.32 4.80
C LEU A 591 -3.24 22.83 4.43
N GLN A 592 -3.49 21.94 5.40
CA GLN A 592 -3.79 20.52 5.17
C GLN A 592 -5.02 20.34 4.25
N THR A 593 -6.10 21.09 4.51
CA THR A 593 -7.33 21.03 3.71
C THR A 593 -7.05 21.38 2.25
N ILE A 594 -6.26 22.43 2.00
CA ILE A 594 -5.87 22.87 0.65
C ILE A 594 -4.96 21.81 -0.01
N CYS A 595 -3.98 21.26 0.72
CA CYS A 595 -3.14 20.16 0.22
C CYS A 595 -3.98 18.95 -0.22
N LEU A 596 -4.93 18.49 0.60
CA LEU A 596 -5.80 17.34 0.28
C LEU A 596 -6.65 17.54 -0.99
N LEU A 597 -6.96 18.78 -1.37
CA LEU A 597 -7.61 19.10 -2.63
C LEU A 597 -6.65 18.99 -3.83
N THR A 598 -5.40 19.41 -3.69
CA THR A 598 -4.39 19.30 -4.78
C THR A 598 -4.12 17.85 -5.20
N MET A 599 -4.18 16.90 -4.25
CA MET A 599 -4.08 15.45 -4.50
C MET A 599 -5.13 14.92 -5.49
N GLN A 600 -6.26 15.63 -5.65
CA GLN A 600 -7.35 15.27 -6.55
C GLN A 600 -7.18 15.87 -7.96
N THR A 601 -6.25 16.79 -8.16
CA THR A 601 -6.04 17.47 -9.46
C THR A 601 -5.43 16.55 -10.52
N LYS A 602 -5.25 17.06 -11.74
CA LYS A 602 -4.52 16.35 -12.80
C LYS A 602 -3.00 16.50 -12.69
N ALA A 603 -2.48 17.54 -12.05
CA ALA A 603 -1.05 17.77 -11.92
C ALA A 603 -0.40 16.68 -11.05
N VAL A 604 -0.84 16.56 -9.79
CA VAL A 604 -0.31 15.55 -8.85
C VAL A 604 -0.54 14.12 -9.35
N ARG A 605 -1.69 13.83 -9.98
CA ARG A 605 -1.98 12.49 -10.54
C ARG A 605 -1.13 12.17 -11.78
N GLY A 606 -0.89 13.14 -12.66
CA GLY A 606 0.05 12.99 -13.78
C GLY A 606 1.45 12.69 -13.27
N TYR A 607 1.93 13.44 -12.28
CA TYR A 607 3.22 13.21 -11.63
C TYR A 607 3.36 11.79 -11.04
N MET A 608 2.34 11.28 -10.34
CA MET A 608 2.32 9.89 -9.86
C MET A 608 2.41 8.86 -11.00
N GLU A 609 1.81 9.14 -12.16
CA GLU A 609 1.87 8.30 -13.36
C GLU A 609 3.28 8.37 -14.01
N ASP A 610 3.85 9.57 -14.16
CA ASP A 610 5.21 9.80 -14.69
C ASP A 610 6.31 9.17 -13.80
N CYS A 611 6.20 9.31 -12.47
CA CYS A 611 7.06 8.62 -11.51
C CYS A 611 6.90 7.09 -11.61
N SER A 612 5.69 6.58 -11.91
CA SER A 612 5.44 5.15 -12.09
C SER A 612 6.02 4.59 -13.39
N GLU A 613 5.99 5.36 -14.48
CA GLU A 613 6.71 5.02 -15.72
C GLU A 613 8.23 5.07 -15.50
N THR A 614 8.71 6.08 -14.77
CA THR A 614 10.13 6.27 -14.44
C THR A 614 10.66 5.14 -13.54
N MET A 615 9.92 4.73 -12.50
CA MET A 615 10.20 3.48 -11.76
C MET A 615 10.25 2.25 -12.68
N THR A 616 9.39 2.18 -13.70
CA THR A 616 9.34 1.07 -14.66
C THR A 616 10.52 1.08 -15.64
N LYS A 617 11.13 2.25 -15.90
CA LYS A 617 12.43 2.37 -16.56
C LYS A 617 13.55 1.89 -15.61
N TYR A 618 13.66 2.48 -14.42
CA TYR A 618 14.69 2.11 -13.44
C TYR A 618 14.71 0.62 -13.08
N ARG A 619 13.55 -0.04 -12.97
CA ARG A 619 13.48 -1.51 -12.77
C ARG A 619 14.17 -2.29 -13.90
N LYS A 620 14.08 -1.85 -15.15
CA LYS A 620 14.76 -2.48 -16.31
C LYS A 620 16.26 -2.22 -16.27
N ASP A 621 16.65 -0.97 -16.02
CA ASP A 621 18.06 -0.55 -16.00
C ASP A 621 18.81 -1.28 -14.87
N ARG A 622 18.20 -1.40 -13.68
CA ARG A 622 18.69 -2.23 -12.57
C ARG A 622 18.87 -3.70 -12.94
N ILE A 623 17.92 -4.30 -13.67
CA ILE A 623 18.01 -5.71 -14.12
C ILE A 623 19.17 -5.90 -15.09
N GLU A 624 19.41 -4.95 -16.01
CA GLU A 624 20.52 -5.04 -16.95
C GLU A 624 21.88 -4.83 -16.26
N TRP A 625 22.01 -3.91 -15.29
CA TRP A 625 23.21 -3.80 -14.47
C TRP A 625 23.46 -5.04 -13.59
N GLN A 626 22.42 -5.61 -12.96
CA GLN A 626 22.53 -6.86 -12.21
C GLN A 626 22.95 -8.04 -13.12
N ARG A 627 22.50 -8.05 -14.38
CA ARG A 627 22.93 -9.03 -15.40
C ARG A 627 24.39 -8.83 -15.80
N GLN A 628 24.84 -7.60 -16.01
CA GLN A 628 26.25 -7.29 -16.31
C GLN A 628 27.16 -7.66 -15.14
N LYS A 629 26.77 -7.32 -13.90
CA LYS A 629 27.43 -7.78 -12.66
C LYS A 629 27.55 -9.30 -12.64
N LYS A 630 26.46 -10.03 -12.90
CA LYS A 630 26.46 -11.50 -12.92
C LYS A 630 27.37 -12.09 -13.99
N GLN A 631 27.42 -11.49 -15.18
CA GLN A 631 28.36 -11.90 -16.22
C GLN A 631 29.81 -11.64 -15.77
N ALA A 632 30.11 -10.46 -15.23
CA ALA A 632 31.46 -10.13 -14.75
C ALA A 632 31.92 -11.05 -13.61
N MET A 633 31.05 -11.41 -12.66
CA MET A 633 31.35 -12.38 -11.60
C MET A 633 31.70 -13.79 -12.14
N GLU A 634 30.98 -14.28 -13.15
CA GLU A 634 31.26 -15.58 -13.77
C GLU A 634 32.55 -15.52 -14.62
N GLU A 635 32.85 -14.40 -15.28
CA GLU A 635 34.14 -14.19 -15.96
C GLU A 635 35.31 -14.12 -14.96
N VAL A 636 35.15 -13.46 -13.79
CA VAL A 636 36.13 -13.48 -12.69
C VAL A 636 36.37 -14.91 -12.23
N ARG A 637 35.31 -15.68 -11.97
CA ARG A 637 35.39 -17.09 -11.57
C ARG A 637 36.19 -17.94 -12.56
N GLN A 638 35.94 -17.78 -13.87
CA GLN A 638 36.69 -18.49 -14.91
C GLN A 638 38.16 -18.05 -14.98
N LEU A 639 38.47 -16.79 -14.74
CA LEU A 639 39.86 -16.31 -14.64
C LEU A 639 40.56 -16.83 -13.37
N HIS A 640 39.85 -17.01 -12.26
CA HIS A 640 40.37 -17.68 -11.06
C HIS A 640 40.63 -19.17 -11.26
N GLU A 641 39.83 -19.85 -12.09
CA GLU A 641 40.07 -21.24 -12.51
C GLU A 641 41.35 -21.33 -13.36
N GLN A 642 41.47 -20.53 -14.42
CA GLN A 642 42.68 -20.45 -15.26
C GLN A 642 43.93 -20.05 -14.45
N ARG A 643 43.76 -19.22 -13.40
CA ARG A 643 44.85 -18.88 -12.47
C ARG A 643 45.33 -20.11 -11.69
N ARG A 644 44.41 -20.94 -11.17
CA ARG A 644 44.71 -22.20 -10.46
C ARG A 644 45.30 -23.27 -11.38
N GLU A 645 44.93 -23.29 -12.65
CA GLU A 645 45.54 -24.20 -13.65
C GLU A 645 47.00 -23.83 -13.96
N LEU A 646 47.30 -22.53 -14.09
CA LEU A 646 48.64 -22.04 -14.43
C LEU A 646 49.62 -22.05 -13.25
N ILE A 647 49.13 -21.87 -12.04
CA ILE A 647 49.86 -22.11 -10.79
C ILE A 647 48.92 -22.89 -9.86
N PRO A 648 49.06 -24.22 -9.77
CA PRO A 648 48.48 -24.98 -8.67
C PRO A 648 49.05 -24.41 -7.36
N ASP A 649 48.17 -23.88 -6.50
CA ASP A 649 48.57 -23.46 -5.17
C ASP A 649 49.09 -24.69 -4.39
N PRO A 650 50.20 -24.57 -3.63
CA PRO A 650 50.79 -25.69 -2.91
C PRO A 650 49.81 -26.24 -1.86
N ASP A 651 49.76 -27.57 -1.74
CA ASP A 651 48.65 -28.35 -1.18
C ASP A 651 47.82 -27.71 -0.04
N PRO A 652 46.47 -27.81 -0.08
CA PRO A 652 45.60 -27.49 1.03
C PRO A 652 45.71 -28.56 2.13
N ALA A 653 46.86 -28.62 2.80
CA ALA A 653 47.17 -29.55 3.88
C ALA A 653 46.44 -29.22 5.22
N GLU A 654 45.20 -28.71 5.12
CA GLU A 654 44.25 -28.51 6.20
C GLU A 654 42.82 -28.50 5.60
N GLU A 655 42.30 -29.68 5.21
CA GLU A 655 40.86 -29.86 4.97
C GLU A 655 40.10 -29.74 6.30
N VAL A 656 39.87 -28.50 6.72
CA VAL A 656 38.98 -28.18 7.84
C VAL A 656 37.54 -28.30 7.36
N ASP A 657 37.05 -29.54 7.38
CA ASP A 657 35.63 -29.96 7.31
C ASP A 657 34.75 -29.17 6.31
N SER A 658 34.63 -29.71 5.10
CA SER A 658 33.81 -29.14 4.02
C SER A 658 32.29 -29.10 4.29
N SER A 659 31.83 -29.49 5.49
CA SER A 659 30.48 -29.17 5.97
C SER A 659 30.31 -27.71 6.44
N ALA A 660 31.40 -27.00 6.79
CA ALA A 660 31.34 -25.67 7.41
C ALA A 660 31.17 -24.48 6.44
N LEU A 661 31.36 -24.68 5.13
CA LEU A 661 31.34 -23.61 4.12
C LEU A 661 30.03 -23.50 3.32
N LYS A 662 28.95 -24.18 3.74
CA LYS A 662 27.62 -24.08 3.10
C LYS A 662 26.66 -23.08 3.76
N GLU A 663 27.10 -22.34 4.78
CA GLU A 663 26.25 -21.40 5.53
C GLU A 663 26.45 -19.92 5.09
N TYR A 664 27.24 -19.68 4.04
CA TYR A 664 27.52 -18.34 3.47
C TYR A 664 27.35 -18.25 1.94
N ASP A 665 26.65 -19.20 1.31
CA ASP A 665 26.31 -19.22 -0.13
C ASP A 665 24.80 -19.44 -0.37
N ASP A 666 23.94 -18.91 0.53
CA ASP A 666 22.50 -18.79 0.27
C ASP A 666 21.92 -17.41 0.62
N THR A 667 22.77 -16.38 0.67
CA THR A 667 22.34 -15.00 0.38
C THR A 667 22.09 -14.86 -1.13
N LYS A 668 21.08 -15.59 -1.63
CA LYS A 668 20.40 -15.17 -2.85
C LYS A 668 19.94 -13.73 -2.63
N MET A 669 20.31 -12.84 -3.54
CA MET A 669 19.65 -11.54 -3.65
C MET A 669 18.20 -11.82 -4.07
N ALA A 670 17.32 -11.97 -3.07
CA ALA A 670 15.89 -11.93 -3.27
C ALA A 670 15.58 -10.50 -3.72
N ASP A 671 15.15 -10.34 -4.97
CA ASP A 671 14.72 -9.04 -5.48
C ASP A 671 13.54 -8.55 -4.64
N ALA A 672 13.80 -7.52 -3.84
CA ALA A 672 12.94 -7.10 -2.74
C ALA A 672 12.54 -5.62 -2.85
N ASN A 673 12.32 -5.13 -4.08
CA ASN A 673 11.60 -3.87 -4.30
C ASN A 673 10.46 -3.97 -5.34
N GLU A 674 9.79 -5.12 -5.39
CA GLU A 674 8.35 -5.17 -5.61
C GLU A 674 7.66 -5.41 -4.26
N SER A 675 7.04 -4.37 -3.69
CA SER A 675 6.19 -4.52 -2.50
C SER A 675 4.81 -5.06 -2.92
N PRO A 676 4.40 -6.28 -2.50
CA PRO A 676 3.04 -6.73 -2.71
C PRO A 676 2.09 -5.92 -1.82
N ILE A 677 0.96 -5.47 -2.37
CA ILE A 677 -0.07 -4.76 -1.58
C ILE A 677 -0.63 -5.71 -0.50
N ASP A 678 -0.62 -5.25 0.76
CA ASP A 678 -0.84 -6.02 1.99
C ASP A 678 -1.93 -7.09 1.91
N LYS A 679 -1.53 -8.36 2.13
CA LYS A 679 -2.42 -9.51 2.40
C LYS A 679 -1.78 -10.51 3.34
N GLU A 680 -2.02 -10.28 4.62
CA GLU A 680 -1.80 -11.24 5.70
C GLU A 680 -3.01 -12.18 5.84
N ASP A 681 -2.89 -13.39 6.39
CA ASP A 681 -1.91 -14.44 6.09
C ASP A 681 -2.61 -15.81 6.34
N GLY A 682 -1.95 -16.95 6.08
CA GLY A 682 -2.58 -18.27 6.23
C GLY A 682 -1.70 -19.48 5.97
N ASP A 683 -0.64 -19.66 6.76
CA ASP A 683 0.23 -20.85 6.72
C ASP A 683 -0.39 -22.10 7.37
N ALA A 684 -0.14 -23.26 6.77
CA ALA A 684 0.10 -24.54 7.46
C ALA A 684 0.65 -25.59 6.47
N GLY A 685 1.97 -25.75 6.41
CA GLY A 685 2.64 -26.74 5.55
C GLY A 685 2.49 -28.22 5.98
N ALA A 686 3.02 -29.12 5.15
CA ALA A 686 3.11 -30.58 5.41
C ALA A 686 4.58 -31.05 5.57
N VAL A 687 4.79 -32.23 6.15
CA VAL A 687 6.08 -32.68 6.74
C VAL A 687 6.54 -34.05 6.21
N ARG A 688 7.86 -34.25 6.12
CA ARG A 688 8.62 -35.52 6.26
C ARG A 688 10.01 -35.14 6.82
N GLU A 689 10.48 -35.62 7.98
CA GLU A 689 10.96 -36.98 8.30
C GLU A 689 12.15 -37.45 7.42
N GLY A 690 13.32 -37.85 7.94
CA GLY A 690 13.88 -37.77 9.30
C GLY A 690 14.77 -38.96 9.68
N HIS A 691 15.89 -38.79 10.41
CA HIS A 691 16.67 -39.91 10.97
C HIS A 691 17.45 -39.62 12.28
N GLN A 692 17.34 -40.62 13.16
CA GLN A 692 18.12 -41.06 14.35
C GLN A 692 19.60 -40.63 14.51
N ALA A 693 20.24 -40.62 15.71
CA ALA A 693 19.78 -40.74 17.10
C ALA A 693 20.95 -40.54 18.13
N LYS A 694 20.62 -40.62 19.44
CA LYS A 694 21.49 -40.73 20.64
C LYS A 694 22.17 -39.43 21.11
N GLY A 695 22.03 -39.12 22.41
CA GLY A 695 22.67 -37.99 23.09
C GLY A 695 23.02 -38.30 24.55
N LYS A 696 23.43 -37.30 25.35
CA LYS A 696 23.67 -37.41 26.80
C LYS A 696 23.32 -36.10 27.56
N ARG A 697 23.19 -36.21 28.88
CA ARG A 697 22.48 -35.26 29.78
C ARG A 697 23.40 -34.26 30.53
N ARG A 698 22.83 -33.09 30.88
CA ARG A 698 23.23 -32.11 31.95
C ARG A 698 24.53 -31.29 31.70
N GLY A 699 24.66 -30.02 32.13
CA GLY A 699 23.69 -29.11 32.77
C GLY A 699 24.24 -27.70 33.13
N ARG A 700 23.32 -26.74 33.38
CA ARG A 700 23.43 -25.34 33.92
C ARG A 700 24.50 -25.10 35.04
N PRO A 701 24.89 -23.84 35.39
CA PRO A 701 25.37 -22.65 34.62
C PRO A 701 26.53 -21.94 35.43
N PRO A 702 26.64 -20.59 35.64
CA PRO A 702 26.50 -19.37 34.81
C PRO A 702 27.78 -18.45 34.79
N SER A 703 27.67 -17.28 34.11
CA SER A 703 28.30 -15.97 34.42
C SER A 703 29.72 -15.57 33.92
N GLU A 704 29.88 -14.25 33.76
CA GLU A 704 31.11 -13.42 33.65
C GLU A 704 32.22 -13.75 32.63
N LYS A 705 32.36 -12.92 31.56
CA LYS A 705 33.19 -11.67 31.57
C LYS A 705 33.35 -11.04 30.17
N THR A 706 32.73 -9.88 29.98
CA THR A 706 32.92 -8.99 28.81
C THR A 706 34.24 -8.20 28.92
N LYS A 707 35.38 -8.90 28.90
CA LYS A 707 36.75 -8.31 29.00
C LYS A 707 37.80 -9.05 28.17
N LYS A 708 37.41 -9.58 27.00
CA LYS A 708 38.29 -10.45 26.19
C LYS A 708 38.46 -10.11 24.71
N ASN A 709 37.67 -9.19 24.14
CA ASN A 709 37.72 -8.90 22.70
C ASN A 709 38.91 -7.98 22.35
N GLU A 710 39.19 -6.96 23.17
CA GLU A 710 40.34 -6.05 22.98
C GLU A 710 41.69 -6.80 23.08
N ALA A 711 41.79 -7.72 24.04
CA ALA A 711 42.97 -8.58 24.23
C ALA A 711 43.15 -9.65 23.12
N GLY A 712 42.16 -9.81 22.23
CA GLY A 712 42.28 -10.62 21.02
C GLY A 712 43.03 -9.86 19.93
N ALA A 713 42.53 -8.70 19.54
CA ALA A 713 43.05 -7.89 18.44
C ALA A 713 44.54 -7.52 18.61
N GLU A 714 44.99 -7.18 19.82
CA GLU A 714 46.41 -6.89 20.08
C GLU A 714 47.31 -8.13 19.92
N LYS A 715 46.77 -9.32 20.19
CA LYS A 715 47.48 -10.60 20.11
C LYS A 715 47.51 -11.15 18.68
N GLU A 716 46.54 -10.80 17.86
CA GLU A 716 46.55 -11.07 16.42
C GLU A 716 47.51 -10.14 15.68
N ARG A 717 47.46 -8.82 15.93
CA ARG A 717 48.45 -7.87 15.36
C ARG A 717 49.89 -8.25 15.71
N LYS A 718 50.15 -8.76 16.93
CA LYS A 718 51.46 -9.29 17.31
C LYS A 718 51.82 -10.62 16.61
N LYS A 719 50.86 -11.50 16.32
CA LYS A 719 51.07 -12.69 15.46
C LYS A 719 51.37 -12.32 14.01
N GLU A 720 50.67 -11.35 13.43
CA GLU A 720 50.92 -10.85 12.07
C GLU A 720 52.34 -10.27 11.96
N THR A 721 52.73 -9.41 12.91
CA THR A 721 54.08 -8.83 12.95
C THR A 721 55.17 -9.90 13.09
N GLN A 722 54.96 -10.95 13.91
CA GLN A 722 55.95 -12.01 14.12
C GLN A 722 56.02 -13.05 12.98
N LYS A 723 54.92 -13.32 12.25
CA LYS A 723 54.94 -14.22 11.08
C LYS A 723 55.79 -13.67 9.92
N GLY A 724 56.18 -12.40 9.94
CA GLY A 724 56.96 -11.75 8.88
C GLY A 724 58.45 -12.12 8.80
N GLN A 725 59.05 -12.80 9.79
CA GLN A 725 60.52 -12.89 9.89
C GLN A 725 61.17 -14.29 9.87
N GLU A 726 60.42 -15.40 9.81
CA GLU A 726 61.03 -16.74 9.62
C GLU A 726 60.70 -17.36 8.25
N LYS A 727 61.48 -17.00 7.23
CA LYS A 727 61.64 -17.79 6.00
C LYS A 727 63.08 -18.32 5.94
N GLY A 728 63.26 -19.62 6.21
CA GLY A 728 64.57 -20.22 6.52
C GLY A 728 64.92 -21.53 5.80
N LYS A 729 64.15 -21.99 4.81
CA LYS A 729 64.54 -23.12 3.94
C LYS A 729 64.17 -22.84 2.47
N PRO A 730 65.12 -22.95 1.52
CA PRO A 730 64.82 -22.84 0.10
C PRO A 730 64.27 -24.17 -0.41
N GLN A 731 62.95 -24.25 -0.62
CA GLN A 731 62.39 -25.18 -1.60
C GLN A 731 62.47 -24.54 -2.99
N GLU A 732 62.63 -25.36 -4.02
CA GLU A 732 62.93 -24.86 -5.36
C GLU A 732 61.76 -24.02 -5.91
N PRO A 733 62.04 -22.84 -6.52
CA PRO A 733 61.00 -22.11 -7.22
C PRO A 733 60.56 -22.94 -8.43
N VAL A 734 59.27 -23.28 -8.50
CA VAL A 734 58.67 -23.85 -9.72
C VAL A 734 59.00 -22.93 -10.88
N LYS A 735 59.81 -23.41 -11.82
CA LYS A 735 60.35 -22.61 -12.93
C LYS A 735 59.29 -22.40 -14.01
N LEU A 736 58.23 -21.68 -13.64
CA LEU A 736 57.28 -21.08 -14.58
C LEU A 736 58.07 -20.38 -15.68
N THR A 737 57.83 -20.80 -16.92
CA THR A 737 58.52 -20.22 -18.07
C THR A 737 58.25 -18.71 -18.15
N PRO A 738 59.13 -17.91 -18.79
CA PRO A 738 58.87 -16.48 -18.99
C PRO A 738 57.52 -16.19 -19.70
N GLN A 739 56.99 -17.16 -20.45
CA GLN A 739 55.67 -17.11 -21.07
C GLN A 739 54.55 -17.31 -20.03
N GLN A 740 54.60 -18.37 -19.21
CA GLN A 740 53.63 -18.62 -18.13
C GLN A 740 53.60 -17.48 -17.10
N GLN A 741 54.76 -16.94 -16.71
CA GLN A 741 54.82 -15.78 -15.80
C GLN A 741 54.16 -14.54 -16.40
N LYS A 742 54.24 -14.36 -17.73
CA LYS A 742 53.58 -13.27 -18.45
C LYS A 742 52.07 -13.50 -18.59
N GLN A 743 51.63 -14.74 -18.77
CA GLN A 743 50.21 -15.13 -18.77
C GLN A 743 49.57 -14.95 -17.39
N TYR A 744 50.22 -15.42 -16.32
CA TYR A 744 49.75 -15.22 -14.94
C TYR A 744 49.60 -13.73 -14.58
N LYS A 745 50.60 -12.91 -14.95
CA LYS A 745 50.54 -11.43 -14.78
C LYS A 745 49.52 -10.73 -15.70
N LYS A 746 49.04 -11.39 -16.76
CA LYS A 746 47.94 -10.91 -17.60
C LYS A 746 46.60 -11.23 -16.92
N ILE A 747 46.39 -12.49 -16.53
CA ILE A 747 45.17 -12.95 -15.86
C ILE A 747 44.90 -12.18 -14.57
N LEU A 748 45.92 -11.91 -13.73
CA LEU A 748 45.73 -11.07 -12.54
C LEU A 748 45.22 -9.66 -12.86
N LYS A 749 45.63 -9.06 -13.97
CA LYS A 749 45.12 -7.74 -14.41
C LYS A 749 43.72 -7.82 -15.01
N GLU A 750 43.38 -8.95 -15.62
CA GLU A 750 42.04 -9.18 -16.17
C GLU A 750 41.03 -9.49 -15.06
N ILE A 751 41.45 -10.16 -13.98
CA ILE A 751 40.69 -10.28 -12.72
C ILE A 751 40.47 -8.88 -12.13
N GLN A 752 41.53 -8.11 -11.87
CA GLN A 752 41.41 -6.76 -11.30
C GLN A 752 40.48 -5.85 -12.11
N LYS A 753 40.62 -5.83 -13.44
CA LYS A 753 39.71 -5.06 -14.31
C LYS A 753 38.25 -5.53 -14.23
N LYS A 754 38.00 -6.81 -13.97
CA LYS A 754 36.64 -7.35 -13.84
C LYS A 754 36.08 -7.15 -12.42
N GLU A 755 36.92 -7.13 -11.40
CA GLU A 755 36.58 -6.67 -10.04
C GLU A 755 36.18 -5.18 -10.05
N GLU A 756 36.92 -4.34 -10.78
CA GLU A 756 36.57 -2.92 -11.01
C GLU A 756 35.18 -2.77 -11.67
N ILE A 757 34.88 -3.56 -12.72
CA ILE A 757 33.56 -3.56 -13.39
C ILE A 757 32.44 -4.10 -12.48
N ILE A 758 32.72 -5.11 -11.63
CA ILE A 758 31.74 -5.60 -10.66
C ILE A 758 31.37 -4.47 -9.68
N LYS A 759 32.36 -3.71 -9.20
CA LYS A 759 32.12 -2.56 -8.32
C LYS A 759 31.33 -1.46 -9.03
N GLU A 760 31.69 -1.11 -10.27
CA GLU A 760 30.94 -0.16 -11.10
C GLU A 760 29.45 -0.57 -11.21
N CYS A 761 29.18 -1.85 -11.49
CA CYS A 761 27.81 -2.38 -11.51
C CYS A 761 27.14 -2.43 -10.12
N GLU A 762 27.88 -2.43 -9.01
CA GLU A 762 27.33 -2.36 -7.65
C GLU A 762 26.99 -0.93 -7.25
N ASP A 763 27.87 0.02 -7.54
CA ASP A 763 27.64 1.44 -7.30
C ASP A 763 26.43 1.94 -8.12
N GLU A 764 26.33 1.58 -9.41
CA GLU A 764 25.19 1.93 -10.28
C GLU A 764 23.86 1.27 -9.85
N VAL A 765 23.88 0.01 -9.38
CA VAL A 765 22.68 -0.62 -8.81
C VAL A 765 22.24 0.09 -7.53
N ALA A 766 23.18 0.52 -6.68
CA ALA A 766 22.87 1.24 -5.45
C ALA A 766 22.29 2.65 -5.71
N ILE A 767 22.71 3.32 -6.79
CA ILE A 767 22.10 4.56 -7.27
C ILE A 767 20.67 4.28 -7.72
N ILE A 768 20.46 3.34 -8.65
CA ILE A 768 19.12 3.06 -9.21
C ILE A 768 18.15 2.53 -8.14
N GLU A 769 18.61 1.81 -7.12
CA GLU A 769 17.78 1.41 -5.98
C GLU A 769 17.41 2.57 -5.04
N ASN A 770 18.17 3.68 -5.06
CA ASN A 770 17.77 4.93 -4.42
C ASN A 770 16.81 5.75 -5.30
N ASP A 771 17.05 5.86 -6.59
CA ASP A 771 16.14 6.53 -7.53
C ASP A 771 14.75 5.86 -7.54
N LEU A 772 14.70 4.52 -7.47
CA LEU A 772 13.47 3.73 -7.32
C LEU A 772 12.70 4.02 -6.03
N ARG A 773 13.37 4.50 -4.99
CA ARG A 773 12.81 4.83 -3.69
C ARG A 773 12.25 6.26 -3.69
N GLU A 774 12.96 7.18 -4.35
CA GLU A 774 12.53 8.57 -4.51
C GLU A 774 11.32 8.66 -5.44
N ALA A 775 11.31 7.89 -6.55
CA ALA A 775 10.16 7.80 -7.45
C ALA A 775 8.94 7.00 -6.89
N ASP A 776 9.03 6.37 -5.70
CA ASP A 776 7.88 5.72 -5.03
C ASP A 776 7.03 6.75 -4.26
N CYS A 777 6.64 7.84 -4.93
CA CYS A 777 5.84 8.94 -4.40
C CYS A 777 4.31 8.70 -4.18
N PRO A 778 3.62 7.65 -4.70
CA PRO A 778 2.16 7.57 -4.55
C PRO A 778 1.61 7.31 -3.13
N ARG A 779 2.45 6.94 -2.15
CA ARG A 779 2.05 6.76 -0.74
C ARG A 779 3.27 6.65 0.20
N THR A 780 3.28 7.41 1.29
CA THR A 780 4.23 7.29 2.41
C THR A 780 4.28 5.86 2.98
N ARG A 781 5.47 5.28 3.14
CA ARG A 781 5.66 3.88 3.57
C ARG A 781 5.95 3.78 5.07
N VAL A 782 5.14 2.99 5.77
CA VAL A 782 5.38 2.58 7.17
C VAL A 782 6.58 1.63 7.23
N LEU A 783 7.48 1.77 8.21
CA LEU A 783 8.56 0.81 8.51
C LEU A 783 8.01 -0.52 9.04
N GLY A 784 6.83 -0.50 9.67
CA GLY A 784 6.14 -1.67 10.19
C GLY A 784 5.30 -1.36 11.43
N LYS A 785 4.91 -2.42 12.14
CA LYS A 785 4.12 -2.35 13.38
C LYS A 785 4.79 -3.15 14.50
N ASP A 786 4.49 -2.82 15.75
CA ASP A 786 4.88 -3.62 16.91
C ASP A 786 3.75 -4.57 17.40
N ARG A 787 3.99 -5.26 18.51
CA ARG A 787 3.00 -6.13 19.16
C ARG A 787 1.72 -5.43 19.64
N PHE A 788 1.70 -4.10 19.72
CA PHE A 788 0.55 -3.29 20.15
C PHE A 788 -0.07 -2.50 18.97
N TRP A 789 0.28 -2.88 17.74
CA TRP A 789 -0.21 -2.28 16.50
C TRP A 789 0.14 -0.78 16.35
N ASN A 790 1.08 -0.26 17.15
CA ASN A 790 1.64 1.08 16.92
C ASN A 790 2.40 1.06 15.57
N ARG A 791 2.25 2.12 14.77
CA ARG A 791 2.78 2.21 13.41
C ARG A 791 4.01 3.11 13.38
N TYR A 792 5.12 2.59 12.84
CA TYR A 792 6.41 3.27 12.85
C TYR A 792 6.69 3.90 11.48
N TYR A 793 6.89 5.22 11.47
CA TYR A 793 7.14 6.02 10.28
C TYR A 793 8.55 6.62 10.31
N TRP A 794 9.16 6.71 9.14
CA TRP A 794 10.31 7.54 8.85
C TRP A 794 10.04 8.07 7.44
N PHE A 795 9.77 9.37 7.30
CA PHE A 795 9.13 9.90 6.10
C PHE A 795 10.09 9.84 4.91
N GLU A 796 11.38 10.05 5.16
CA GLU A 796 12.48 9.86 4.21
C GLU A 796 12.66 8.39 3.73
N ARG A 797 11.79 7.45 4.11
CA ARG A 797 11.82 6.08 3.57
C ARG A 797 11.49 6.03 2.07
N ASN A 798 10.68 6.94 1.54
CA ASN A 798 10.33 7.02 0.11
C ASN A 798 9.84 8.42 -0.32
N GLY A 799 9.68 8.65 -1.62
CA GLY A 799 9.07 9.88 -2.16
C GLY A 799 9.94 11.15 -2.14
N MET A 800 11.01 11.19 -1.33
CA MET A 800 11.91 12.35 -1.20
C MET A 800 13.38 11.93 -0.93
N PRO A 801 14.39 12.73 -1.29
CA PRO A 801 15.78 12.50 -0.90
C PRO A 801 15.99 12.63 0.63
N TYR A 802 16.90 11.83 1.21
CA TYR A 802 17.05 11.74 2.68
C TYR A 802 17.46 13.03 3.40
N GLY A 803 18.05 13.99 2.69
CA GLY A 803 18.52 15.27 3.22
C GLY A 803 17.74 16.49 2.72
N GLY A 804 16.57 16.28 2.11
CA GLY A 804 15.96 17.27 1.21
C GLY A 804 16.67 17.34 -0.15
N LEU A 805 16.21 18.23 -1.04
CA LEU A 805 16.82 18.43 -2.35
C LEU A 805 18.27 18.93 -2.20
N PRO A 806 19.26 18.31 -2.87
CA PRO A 806 20.67 18.71 -2.76
C PRO A 806 21.00 20.14 -3.22
N THR A 807 20.09 20.79 -3.95
CA THR A 807 20.20 22.18 -4.42
C THR A 807 19.52 23.18 -3.50
N SER A 808 18.80 22.73 -2.46
CA SER A 808 17.95 23.59 -1.65
C SER A 808 18.68 24.57 -0.74
N SER A 809 18.02 25.66 -0.38
CA SER A 809 18.49 26.58 0.67
C SER A 809 18.76 25.86 2.00
N THR A 810 17.97 24.82 2.34
CA THR A 810 18.20 23.94 3.51
C THR A 810 19.15 22.77 3.28
N ALA A 811 19.75 22.57 2.09
CA ALA A 811 20.62 21.42 1.81
C ALA A 811 21.82 21.33 2.79
N SER A 812 22.24 22.46 3.34
CA SER A 812 23.27 22.58 4.39
C SER A 812 22.91 21.91 5.72
N ALA A 813 21.64 21.58 5.95
CA ALA A 813 21.17 20.85 7.13
C ALA A 813 21.47 19.34 7.05
N GLU A 814 21.55 18.78 5.83
CA GLU A 814 21.70 17.34 5.55
C GLU A 814 20.67 16.42 6.27
N TYR A 815 19.45 16.88 6.54
CA TYR A 815 18.30 16.06 7.00
C TYR A 815 16.98 16.68 6.54
N ALA A 816 15.90 15.90 6.48
CA ALA A 816 14.56 16.39 6.16
C ALA A 816 13.65 16.41 7.40
N ASN A 817 13.36 15.24 8.00
CA ASN A 817 12.57 15.12 9.23
C ASN A 817 13.42 14.63 10.41
N GLY A 818 14.34 13.68 10.15
CA GLY A 818 15.37 13.23 11.09
C GLY A 818 14.85 12.46 12.32
N CYS A 819 13.57 12.06 12.35
CA CYS A 819 12.95 11.38 13.49
C CYS A 819 12.25 10.06 13.08
N ILE A 820 12.16 9.10 14.02
CA ILE A 820 11.23 7.98 13.88
C ILE A 820 9.93 8.36 14.57
N TRP A 821 8.84 8.37 13.83
CA TRP A 821 7.49 8.69 14.31
C TRP A 821 6.71 7.42 14.66
N VAL A 822 5.87 7.51 15.68
CA VAL A 822 5.10 6.39 16.23
C VAL A 822 3.64 6.83 16.40
N GLN A 823 2.79 6.35 15.50
CA GLN A 823 1.34 6.55 15.51
C GLN A 823 0.67 5.44 16.33
N GLY A 824 -0.40 5.75 17.06
CA GLY A 824 -1.23 4.73 17.71
C GLY A 824 -2.01 3.84 16.72
N PRO A 825 -2.59 2.73 17.20
CA PRO A 825 -3.38 1.81 16.39
C PRO A 825 -4.68 2.46 15.88
N ASP A 826 -5.21 1.99 14.74
CA ASP A 826 -6.55 2.38 14.31
C ASP A 826 -7.64 1.73 15.18
N ASP A 827 -8.87 2.25 15.13
CA ASP A 827 -9.94 1.83 16.05
C ASP A 827 -10.30 0.34 15.89
N MET A 828 -10.24 -0.19 14.67
CA MET A 828 -10.49 -1.60 14.38
C MET A 828 -9.33 -2.50 14.86
N GLU A 829 -8.08 -2.01 14.82
CA GLU A 829 -6.92 -2.69 15.40
C GLU A 829 -6.98 -2.69 16.94
N ARG A 830 -7.36 -1.56 17.56
CA ARG A 830 -7.53 -1.45 19.02
C ARG A 830 -8.64 -2.37 19.52
N GLU A 831 -9.84 -2.29 18.94
CA GLU A 831 -10.98 -3.15 19.30
C GLU A 831 -10.75 -4.62 18.93
N GLY A 832 -9.94 -4.91 17.90
CA GLY A 832 -9.62 -6.26 17.48
C GLY A 832 -8.62 -6.98 18.39
N PHE A 833 -7.55 -6.29 18.81
CA PHE A 833 -6.36 -6.94 19.39
C PHE A 833 -5.96 -6.45 20.79
N ILE A 834 -6.44 -5.28 21.24
CA ILE A 834 -6.03 -4.66 22.51
C ILE A 834 -7.19 -4.70 23.51
N ASP A 835 -8.28 -4.01 23.18
CA ASP A 835 -9.45 -3.81 24.04
C ASP A 835 -10.63 -4.74 23.66
N GLY A 836 -10.33 -5.81 22.92
CA GLY A 836 -11.30 -6.74 22.37
C GLY A 836 -12.11 -7.55 23.40
N PRO A 837 -13.03 -8.42 22.94
CA PRO A 837 -14.03 -9.07 23.77
C PRO A 837 -13.48 -9.72 25.05
N GLN A 838 -14.21 -9.57 26.15
CA GLN A 838 -13.79 -9.99 27.49
C GLN A 838 -13.38 -11.48 27.56
N GLU A 839 -13.94 -12.35 26.70
CA GLU A 839 -13.54 -13.75 26.56
C GLU A 839 -12.06 -13.90 26.16
N LEU A 840 -11.60 -13.15 25.16
CA LEU A 840 -10.20 -13.16 24.69
C LEU A 840 -9.28 -12.51 25.72
N GLN A 841 -9.70 -11.42 26.36
CA GLN A 841 -8.94 -10.83 27.47
C GLN A 841 -8.80 -11.81 28.65
N ASN A 842 -9.84 -12.60 28.94
CA ASN A 842 -9.81 -13.62 30.00
C ASN A 842 -8.88 -14.79 29.63
N GLU A 843 -8.86 -15.24 28.37
CA GLU A 843 -7.88 -16.24 27.90
C GLU A 843 -6.45 -15.69 28.02
N TYR A 844 -6.21 -14.45 27.57
CA TYR A 844 -4.92 -13.78 27.68
C TYR A 844 -4.46 -13.67 29.14
N LYS A 845 -5.37 -13.27 30.03
CA LYS A 845 -5.12 -13.12 31.47
C LYS A 845 -4.93 -14.46 32.18
N ALA A 846 -5.58 -15.53 31.72
CA ALA A 846 -5.30 -16.89 32.20
C ALA A 846 -3.90 -17.38 31.78
N LYS A 847 -3.46 -17.06 30.55
CA LYS A 847 -2.16 -17.45 29.99
C LYS A 847 -0.99 -16.64 30.56
N PHE A 848 -1.14 -15.33 30.73
CA PHE A 848 -0.06 -14.39 31.06
C PHE A 848 -0.23 -13.57 32.35
N ARG A 849 -1.35 -13.74 33.07
CA ARG A 849 -1.65 -13.06 34.36
C ARG A 849 -1.78 -11.53 34.30
N MET A 850 -1.99 -10.98 33.11
CA MET A 850 -2.27 -9.57 32.84
C MET A 850 -3.18 -9.46 31.59
N THR A 851 -3.86 -8.33 31.36
CA THR A 851 -4.51 -8.05 30.06
C THR A 851 -3.49 -7.55 29.01
N VAL A 852 -3.93 -7.37 27.76
CA VAL A 852 -3.10 -6.76 26.71
C VAL A 852 -2.79 -5.29 27.04
N SER A 853 -3.79 -4.51 27.46
CA SER A 853 -3.63 -3.10 27.86
C SER A 853 -2.73 -2.96 29.11
N GLU A 854 -2.84 -3.88 30.09
CA GLU A 854 -1.89 -3.98 31.21
C GLU A 854 -0.46 -4.33 30.77
N ARG A 855 -0.28 -5.06 29.66
CA ARG A 855 1.03 -5.39 29.09
C ARG A 855 1.61 -4.19 28.32
N LYS A 856 0.78 -3.50 27.54
CA LYS A 856 1.12 -2.27 26.80
C LYS A 856 1.74 -1.24 27.75
N ALA A 857 1.02 -0.87 28.81
CA ALA A 857 1.52 0.09 29.82
C ALA A 857 2.85 -0.34 30.49
N LYS A 858 3.11 -1.65 30.65
CA LYS A 858 4.34 -2.19 31.28
C LYS A 858 5.53 -2.29 30.32
N GLU A 859 5.29 -2.58 29.04
CA GLU A 859 6.37 -2.72 28.05
C GLU A 859 6.68 -1.40 27.31
N GLU A 860 5.79 -0.40 27.37
CA GLU A 860 5.94 0.92 26.71
C GLU A 860 6.47 2.05 27.63
N ASP A 861 6.86 1.76 28.86
CA ASP A 861 7.51 2.71 29.81
C ASP A 861 6.81 4.09 29.89
N GLY A 862 5.52 4.08 30.22
CA GLY A 862 4.74 5.28 30.53
C GLY A 862 4.48 6.24 29.37
N THR A 863 4.93 5.95 28.14
CA THR A 863 4.81 6.87 26.98
C THR A 863 4.00 6.24 25.86
N SER A 864 2.80 5.77 26.19
CA SER A 864 1.87 5.10 25.28
C SER A 864 1.13 6.04 24.33
N VAL A 865 0.80 5.52 23.15
CA VAL A 865 -0.20 6.06 22.20
C VAL A 865 -1.33 5.04 22.00
N PHE A 866 -2.57 5.51 21.88
CA PHE A 866 -3.78 4.66 21.97
C PHE A 866 -4.70 4.74 20.74
N THR A 867 -4.60 5.78 19.92
CA THR A 867 -5.42 5.97 18.71
C THR A 867 -4.60 6.44 17.53
N ALA A 868 -5.09 6.25 16.30
CA ALA A 868 -4.43 6.72 15.08
C ALA A 868 -4.35 8.26 14.97
N LYS A 869 -5.07 9.02 15.82
CA LYS A 869 -4.91 10.48 15.95
C LYS A 869 -3.73 10.87 16.86
N GLN A 870 -3.13 9.93 17.60
CA GLN A 870 -2.06 10.19 18.56
C GLN A 870 -0.68 9.78 18.01
N TRP A 871 0.29 10.68 18.18
CA TRP A 871 1.64 10.57 17.66
C TRP A 871 2.68 10.90 18.74
N GLY A 872 3.76 10.11 18.80
CA GLY A 872 5.01 10.49 19.46
C GLY A 872 6.20 10.16 18.58
N TYR A 873 7.41 10.51 19.00
CA TYR A 873 8.62 10.29 18.20
C TYR A 873 9.85 9.88 19.02
N LEU A 874 10.86 9.38 18.32
CA LEU A 874 12.22 9.12 18.78
C LEU A 874 13.19 9.95 17.93
N SER A 875 14.25 10.49 18.55
CA SER A 875 15.23 11.38 17.90
C SER A 875 16.70 11.08 18.22
N GLU A 876 17.01 10.13 19.11
CA GLU A 876 18.41 9.80 19.45
C GLU A 876 18.87 8.46 18.83
N PRO A 877 20.13 8.35 18.35
CA PRO A 877 20.71 7.10 17.85
C PRO A 877 20.63 5.90 18.81
N GLU A 878 20.71 6.16 20.12
CA GLU A 878 20.55 5.17 21.19
C GLU A 878 19.13 4.60 21.23
N GLU A 879 18.11 5.43 21.01
CA GLU A 879 16.69 5.04 21.01
C GLU A 879 16.42 4.07 19.86
N VAL A 880 16.95 4.31 18.66
CA VAL A 880 16.85 3.40 17.50
C VAL A 880 17.46 2.03 17.82
N THR A 881 18.64 2.01 18.45
CA THR A 881 19.34 0.77 18.81
C THR A 881 18.62 0.03 19.95
N ALA A 882 18.01 0.74 20.88
CA ALA A 882 17.18 0.17 21.95
C ALA A 882 15.84 -0.38 21.41
N LEU A 883 15.21 0.28 20.44
CA LEU A 883 13.99 -0.19 19.76
C LEU A 883 14.22 -1.53 19.04
N ILE A 884 15.28 -1.63 18.23
CA ILE A 884 15.68 -2.87 17.51
C ILE A 884 15.96 -4.04 18.49
N LYS A 885 16.39 -3.72 19.72
CA LYS A 885 16.63 -4.68 20.81
C LYS A 885 15.35 -5.05 21.58
N TRP A 886 14.38 -4.13 21.67
CA TRP A 886 13.08 -4.35 22.33
C TRP A 886 12.18 -5.30 21.54
N LEU A 887 12.12 -5.13 20.21
CA LEU A 887 11.37 -6.01 19.29
C LEU A 887 11.81 -7.48 19.41
N ASP A 888 10.88 -8.41 19.22
CA ASP A 888 11.11 -9.85 19.23
C ASP A 888 11.13 -10.43 17.80
N PRO A 889 12.25 -10.99 17.31
CA PRO A 889 12.32 -11.54 15.95
C PRO A 889 11.46 -12.80 15.74
N ARG A 890 10.76 -13.29 16.77
CA ARG A 890 9.77 -14.37 16.69
C ARG A 890 8.35 -13.87 16.41
N GLY A 891 8.10 -12.57 16.54
CA GLY A 891 6.81 -11.94 16.26
C GLY A 891 6.57 -11.75 14.76
N PHE A 892 5.32 -11.77 14.32
CA PHE A 892 4.96 -11.62 12.91
C PHE A 892 5.07 -10.17 12.43
N ASN A 893 4.59 -9.21 13.22
CA ASN A 893 4.74 -7.78 12.94
C ASN A 893 6.16 -7.30 13.32
N GLU A 894 6.65 -7.72 14.49
CA GLU A 894 7.94 -7.25 15.00
C GLU A 894 9.14 -7.76 14.21
N SER A 895 9.08 -8.95 13.60
CA SER A 895 10.15 -9.40 12.69
C SER A 895 10.24 -8.56 11.40
N LYS A 896 9.11 -8.09 10.86
CA LYS A 896 9.06 -7.17 9.71
C LYS A 896 9.64 -5.81 10.09
N LEU A 897 9.09 -5.18 11.13
CA LEU A 897 9.54 -3.87 11.61
C LEU A 897 11.03 -3.88 11.98
N ARG A 898 11.49 -4.91 12.69
CA ARG A 898 12.90 -5.05 13.07
C ARG A 898 13.80 -5.23 11.84
N LYS A 899 13.35 -5.90 10.78
CA LYS A 899 14.10 -6.01 9.52
C LYS A 899 14.30 -4.63 8.89
N GLU A 900 13.22 -3.86 8.71
CA GLU A 900 13.28 -2.53 8.10
C GLU A 900 14.12 -1.54 8.93
N LEU A 901 13.93 -1.51 10.25
CA LEU A 901 14.77 -0.72 11.16
C LEU A 901 16.25 -1.14 11.11
N THR A 902 16.57 -2.40 10.82
CA THR A 902 17.96 -2.85 10.63
C THR A 902 18.51 -2.41 9.27
N ASN A 903 17.71 -2.47 8.20
CA ASN A 903 18.09 -2.08 6.84
C ASN A 903 18.43 -0.58 6.74
N TYR A 904 17.61 0.27 7.37
CA TYR A 904 17.76 1.73 7.31
C TYR A 904 18.52 2.33 8.50
N ARG A 905 18.95 1.51 9.47
CA ARG A 905 19.54 1.94 10.75
C ARG A 905 20.55 3.06 10.63
N ASP A 906 21.57 2.85 9.79
CA ASP A 906 22.73 3.74 9.74
C ASP A 906 22.42 5.03 8.96
N ARG A 907 21.37 5.03 8.11
CA ARG A 907 20.82 6.25 7.49
C ARG A 907 20.02 7.05 8.51
N ILE A 908 19.09 6.41 9.23
CA ILE A 908 18.27 7.05 10.28
C ILE A 908 19.18 7.71 11.34
N VAL A 909 20.20 6.98 11.81
CA VAL A 909 21.18 7.50 12.79
C VAL A 909 21.90 8.74 12.26
N LYS A 910 22.39 8.72 11.01
CA LYS A 910 23.06 9.89 10.41
C LYS A 910 22.14 11.12 10.37
N HIS A 911 20.88 10.96 10.01
CA HIS A 911 19.94 12.09 9.92
C HIS A 911 19.45 12.58 11.30
N MET A 912 19.41 11.72 12.32
CA MET A 912 19.26 12.13 13.73
C MET A 912 20.45 12.96 14.21
N GLU A 913 21.68 12.52 13.93
CA GLU A 913 22.90 13.26 14.26
C GLU A 913 22.98 14.62 13.55
N ASN A 914 22.69 14.66 12.25
CA ASN A 914 22.64 15.90 11.46
C ASN A 914 21.57 16.88 11.98
N ARG A 915 20.35 16.40 12.28
CA ARG A 915 19.28 17.21 12.90
C ARG A 915 19.72 17.80 14.23
N LYS A 916 20.38 17.00 15.08
CA LYS A 916 20.89 17.43 16.38
C LYS A 916 21.96 18.51 16.25
N ILE A 917 22.86 18.39 15.27
CA ILE A 917 23.85 19.43 14.94
C ILE A 917 23.16 20.71 14.49
N TYR A 918 22.25 20.64 13.50
CA TYR A 918 21.56 21.79 12.94
C TYR A 918 20.78 22.59 14.00
N LEU A 919 19.98 21.92 14.84
CA LEU A 919 19.24 22.55 15.92
C LEU A 919 20.16 23.11 17.02
N SER A 920 21.33 22.51 17.26
CA SER A 920 22.31 23.04 18.23
C SER A 920 23.04 24.29 17.75
N ASN A 921 23.30 24.42 16.43
CA ASN A 921 24.03 25.54 15.86
C ASN A 921 23.30 26.88 16.03
N GLY A 922 21.97 26.89 15.89
CA GLY A 922 21.15 28.09 16.08
C GLY A 922 21.35 28.73 17.47
N ASN A 923 21.44 27.90 18.51
CA ASN A 923 21.69 28.35 19.88
C ASN A 923 23.12 28.87 20.13
N ASP A 924 24.07 28.70 19.21
CA ASP A 924 25.49 29.03 19.40
C ASP A 924 25.96 30.26 18.61
N ASP A 925 25.19 30.75 17.64
CA ASP A 925 25.40 32.08 17.05
C ASP A 925 24.85 33.20 17.95
N ASP A 926 23.69 32.99 18.59
CA ASP A 926 23.17 33.86 19.67
C ASP A 926 24.26 34.19 20.71
N LYS A 927 25.00 33.17 21.16
CA LYS A 927 26.08 33.29 22.15
C LYS A 927 27.31 34.06 21.65
N LYS A 928 27.55 34.13 20.33
CA LYS A 928 28.68 34.87 19.75
C LYS A 928 28.38 36.36 19.72
N ASP A 929 27.17 36.76 19.32
CA ASP A 929 26.76 38.16 19.32
C ASP A 929 26.55 38.70 20.75
N GLU A 930 26.01 37.89 21.67
CA GLU A 930 26.04 38.12 23.13
C GLU A 930 27.45 38.49 23.64
N HIS A 931 28.50 37.94 23.02
CA HIS A 931 29.89 38.16 23.42
C HIS A 931 30.59 39.32 22.66
N MET A 932 30.00 39.78 21.54
CA MET A 932 30.49 40.90 20.74
C MET A 932 29.86 42.25 21.14
N THR A 933 28.59 42.25 21.57
CA THR A 933 27.85 43.45 22.00
C THR A 933 28.33 44.07 23.32
N LYS A 934 29.02 43.31 24.17
CA LYS A 934 29.46 43.71 25.54
C LYS A 934 30.55 44.81 25.62
N ARG A 935 30.63 45.70 24.62
CA ARG A 935 31.42 46.96 24.64
C ARG A 935 30.75 48.12 23.88
N SER A 936 29.79 48.83 24.49
CA SER A 936 30.01 50.23 24.96
C SER A 936 28.74 51.02 25.37
N SER A 937 28.96 52.05 26.20
CA SER A 937 28.13 53.25 26.39
C SER A 937 26.70 53.11 26.94
N SER A 938 26.56 53.35 28.24
CA SER A 938 25.28 53.58 28.93
C SER A 938 24.54 54.83 28.45
N ARG A 939 23.38 54.66 27.79
CA ARG A 939 22.29 55.64 27.75
C ARG A 939 20.95 54.91 27.82
N ILE A 940 20.00 55.49 28.55
CA ILE A 940 18.62 54.99 28.58
C ILE A 940 18.02 55.18 27.19
N ARG A 941 17.60 54.08 26.59
CA ARG A 941 16.85 53.95 25.35
C ARG A 941 15.82 52.86 25.63
N GLU A 942 14.59 53.04 25.18
CA GLU A 942 13.55 52.01 25.32
C GLU A 942 13.99 50.75 24.59
N GLU A 943 13.86 49.59 25.27
CA GLU A 943 14.27 48.29 24.75
C GLU A 943 13.36 47.92 23.58
N THR A 944 13.79 48.27 22.38
CA THR A 944 13.32 47.63 21.15
C THR A 944 13.77 46.18 21.24
N PRO A 945 12.87 45.18 21.22
CA PRO A 945 13.28 43.78 21.28
C PRO A 945 14.28 43.48 20.17
N GLU A 946 15.35 42.74 20.50
CA GLU A 946 16.30 42.30 19.48
C GLU A 946 15.60 41.34 18.50
N PRO A 947 15.91 41.40 17.20
CA PRO A 947 15.25 40.54 16.21
C PRO A 947 15.62 39.08 16.46
N SER A 948 14.64 38.29 16.88
CA SER A 948 14.76 36.87 17.17
C SER A 948 15.25 36.09 15.95
N HIS A 949 16.39 35.42 16.09
CA HIS A 949 17.12 34.75 15.00
C HIS A 949 16.52 33.37 14.68
N TYR A 950 15.31 33.36 14.13
CA TYR A 950 14.65 32.15 13.62
C TYR A 950 15.35 31.60 12.38
N ARG A 951 15.57 30.28 12.33
CA ARG A 951 16.18 29.59 11.17
C ARG A 951 15.26 29.63 9.96
N CYS A 952 13.94 29.60 10.16
CA CYS A 952 12.97 29.67 9.07
C CYS A 952 13.04 30.97 8.24
N LEU A 953 13.70 32.01 8.75
CA LEU A 953 13.98 33.26 8.02
C LEU A 953 15.19 33.15 7.07
N GLN A 954 15.94 32.03 7.11
CA GLN A 954 17.07 31.73 6.23
C GLN A 954 16.66 30.87 5.01
N TRP A 955 15.42 30.37 4.97
CA TRP A 955 14.91 29.63 3.82
C TRP A 955 14.51 30.59 2.70
N GLU A 956 15.04 30.33 1.50
CA GLU A 956 14.65 31.01 0.27
C GLU A 956 14.11 29.98 -0.73
N ASN A 957 13.02 30.31 -1.41
CA ASN A 957 12.45 29.48 -2.47
C ASN A 957 13.28 29.58 -3.77
N THR A 958 14.44 28.93 -3.79
CA THR A 958 15.35 28.98 -4.94
C THR A 958 14.69 28.42 -6.22
N MET A 959 13.92 27.33 -6.09
CA MET A 959 13.22 26.69 -7.21
C MET A 959 12.28 27.67 -7.94
N ALA A 960 11.43 28.41 -7.23
CA ALA A 960 10.56 29.40 -7.86
C ALA A 960 11.33 30.56 -8.53
N LEU A 961 12.46 30.98 -7.94
CA LEU A 961 13.31 32.01 -8.53
C LEU A 961 14.01 31.54 -9.81
N GLU A 962 14.35 30.24 -9.93
CA GLU A 962 14.95 29.68 -11.14
C GLU A 962 13.91 29.34 -12.23
N GLU A 963 12.75 28.78 -11.86
CA GLU A 963 11.73 28.33 -12.83
C GLU A 963 10.75 29.43 -13.25
N LEU A 964 10.25 30.24 -12.31
CA LEU A 964 9.29 31.32 -12.57
C LEU A 964 9.98 32.68 -12.77
N GLY A 965 11.20 32.85 -12.23
CA GLY A 965 11.86 34.15 -12.15
C GLY A 965 11.29 35.09 -11.08
N HIS A 966 10.39 34.59 -10.22
CA HIS A 966 9.79 35.31 -9.09
C HIS A 966 9.20 34.35 -8.05
N LEU A 967 9.04 34.83 -6.82
CA LEU A 967 8.37 34.10 -5.73
C LEU A 967 6.87 33.94 -6.00
N HIS A 968 6.25 32.89 -5.44
CA HIS A 968 4.84 32.57 -5.63
C HIS A 968 3.90 33.65 -5.10
N SER A 969 4.23 34.20 -3.93
CA SER A 969 3.60 35.33 -3.25
C SER A 969 3.66 36.65 -4.03
N ASN A 970 4.61 36.78 -4.96
CA ASN A 970 4.85 38.01 -5.70
C ASN A 970 4.21 37.96 -7.10
N PRO A 971 3.63 39.08 -7.59
CA PRO A 971 3.05 39.14 -8.92
C PRO A 971 4.13 38.95 -10.00
N PRO A 972 3.81 38.30 -11.13
CA PRO A 972 4.78 38.03 -12.19
C PRO A 972 5.37 39.33 -12.76
N PRO A 973 6.70 39.40 -12.96
CA PRO A 973 7.35 40.63 -13.41
C PRO A 973 6.81 41.07 -14.78
N PRO A 974 6.61 42.38 -15.00
CA PRO A 974 6.00 42.89 -16.23
C PRO A 974 6.87 42.52 -17.44
N PRO A 975 6.28 42.08 -18.57
CA PRO A 975 7.02 41.55 -19.71
C PRO A 975 8.05 42.57 -20.21
N PRO A 976 9.29 42.15 -20.52
CA PRO A 976 10.41 43.06 -20.74
C PRO A 976 10.12 44.02 -21.90
N ARG A 977 9.89 45.30 -21.55
CA ARG A 977 9.54 46.36 -22.52
C ARG A 977 10.47 46.33 -23.71
N VAL A 978 9.93 45.99 -24.88
CA VAL A 978 10.68 45.86 -26.14
C VAL A 978 11.45 47.15 -26.41
N ARG A 979 12.77 47.11 -26.17
CA ARG A 979 13.66 48.28 -26.32
C ARG A 979 13.77 48.65 -27.81
N LYS A 980 12.89 49.56 -28.25
CA LYS A 980 12.96 50.22 -29.57
C LYS A 980 14.41 50.65 -29.84
N GLN A 981 14.93 50.27 -31.01
CA GLN A 981 16.35 50.35 -31.35
C GLN A 981 16.91 51.78 -31.27
N THR A 982 17.57 52.11 -30.16
CA THR A 982 18.27 53.40 -29.97
C THR A 982 19.78 53.26 -29.71
N LYS A 983 20.29 52.07 -29.38
CA LYS A 983 21.74 51.79 -29.30
C LYS A 983 22.39 51.59 -30.67
N LYS A 984 22.23 52.56 -31.58
CA LYS A 984 23.02 52.68 -32.83
C LYS A 984 23.64 54.09 -33.02
N ARG A 985 23.58 54.97 -32.01
CA ARG A 985 24.16 56.34 -32.10
C ARG A 985 25.15 56.76 -31.00
N GLU A 986 25.41 55.92 -30.01
CA GLU A 986 26.40 56.19 -28.94
C GLU A 986 27.74 55.48 -29.21
N ALA A 987 27.70 54.28 -29.80
CA ALA A 987 28.89 53.46 -30.12
C ALA A 987 29.77 54.00 -31.29
N GLN A 988 29.57 55.24 -31.73
CA GLN A 988 30.42 55.91 -32.74
C GLN A 988 31.13 57.16 -32.21
N THR A 989 30.82 57.62 -31.00
CA THR A 989 31.41 58.85 -30.42
C THR A 989 32.61 58.63 -29.49
N GLU A 990 32.80 57.41 -28.95
CA GLU A 990 33.96 57.10 -28.07
C GLU A 990 35.21 56.63 -28.84
N ALA A 991 35.13 56.40 -30.14
CA ALA A 991 36.23 55.91 -30.97
C ALA A 991 37.36 56.95 -31.24
N ALA A 992 37.41 58.05 -30.50
CA ALA A 992 38.25 59.22 -30.77
C ALA A 992 38.93 59.82 -29.51
N GLY A 993 39.38 59.00 -28.56
CA GLY A 993 40.05 59.42 -27.32
C GLY A 993 41.45 58.82 -27.10
N ARG A 994 42.47 59.68 -26.95
CA ARG A 994 43.85 59.31 -26.53
C ARG A 994 43.85 58.88 -25.03
N GLY A 995 44.80 58.11 -24.50
CA GLY A 995 46.04 57.56 -25.05
C GLY A 995 46.87 56.85 -23.96
N SER A 996 48.05 56.31 -24.29
CA SER A 996 48.79 55.37 -23.43
C SER A 996 49.60 55.96 -22.28
N THR A 997 49.70 55.25 -21.15
CA THR A 997 50.88 55.27 -20.26
C THR A 997 51.16 53.87 -19.66
N LYS A 998 52.42 53.57 -19.36
CA LYS A 998 52.88 52.30 -18.74
C LYS A 998 53.45 52.59 -17.34
N ALA A 999 53.31 51.66 -16.38
CA ALA A 999 54.41 50.74 -16.00
C ALA A 999 54.32 50.13 -14.57
N ARG A 1000 54.99 48.97 -14.43
CA ARG A 1000 55.75 48.48 -13.24
C ARG A 1000 55.02 48.01 -11.95
N ARG A 1001 54.68 46.73 -11.95
CA ARG A 1001 55.45 45.64 -11.28
C ARG A 1001 56.21 45.98 -9.98
N ARG A 1002 55.67 45.59 -8.82
CA ARG A 1002 56.35 44.78 -7.77
C ARG A 1002 55.38 44.43 -6.62
N GLY A 1003 55.66 43.33 -5.93
CA GLY A 1003 54.80 42.68 -4.94
C GLY A 1003 54.62 41.24 -5.35
#